data_AF-A0A545TJL1-F1
#
_entry.id   AF-A0A545TJL1-F1
#
_cell.length_a   1.000
_cell.length_b   1.000
_cell.length_c   1.000
_cell.angle_alpha   90.00
_cell.angle_beta   90.00
_cell.angle_gamma   90.00
#
_symmetry.space_group_name_H-M   'P 1'
#
loop_
_entity.id
_entity.type
_entity.pdbx_description
1 polymer ?
#
loop_
_entity_poly.entity_id
_entity_poly.type
_entity_poly.pdbx_seq_one_letter_code
_entity_poly.pdbx_strand_id
1 'polypeptide(L)'
;MNNSKSVLVDGNEAAASMAYAVNEVIAIYPITPASPMGELSDSWSAQGKSNLFGTVPTVIEMQSEAGAAGAVHGALQTGSFTTTFTASQGLLLMLPNMFKIAGELTPTVFHIAARSVATHALSIFCDHSDVMAARTTGFAMISANSVQEVQDLALISQVASLRSRIPILHFFDGFRTSHEISKIEAIPDSVIHQLLPENLLDDFRKRALNPNTPVIRGTSQNPDVFFQARETVNRYYQQFPTITQTVMNEFAKLTGRQYKLFEYYGDEQAERIVIAMGSACETLQETVDDLTAKGEKVAVIKVRVFRPFSAEALIKLIPDSIQAIAVLDRTKEPGGDGEPLYKDVVTTIAQALASSDESNQPQFNTMPKIIGGRYGLSSKEFTPAMVKSLFDELNQKQPKQEFTIGIHDDVSHLSLDWDEAYRTEQSKQNYQAIFYGLGSDGTVSANKNSIKIIGELSDNYVQGYFVYDSKKSGAVTVSHLRFGPQPIRSAYLIEDGQADFIACHQSTFLSKFPMLDKVKPGATFLINSDMASDKVWDTLPSETQEVILEKSIQLYVIDAYKIAKRAGLNKRINTIMQVCFFAISNVMERSVALQAIKDAVAKTYGRKSKMILKANLTAIDNALENLVKVEVNSSTKCTKQQAHSPDSKTASNFVEKVTKEIIAGRGDRIPVSLLPDDGSFPLGTAAYEKRDIALEMPVWETDLCTHCGKCVFVCPHSVIRSKAVDKKYLTRAPESFKHIQIKGKDYPDNIHISYQVSPLDCTGCGLCVEICPIRDKKQANRKALNMQDKKLTVKQEAINWSYFIGLPEYDRTQIKPTTMKGAMLMEPLFEFSGACVGCGETSYLRLASQLFGDRMLVANATGCSSIYGGNLPTTPWAKNVEGRGPAWNNSLFEDNAEFGLGMRIAIDSQQQFAKELLFKLRKDLDENLVDTINNATQTTEAEIFEQRERIAILQAALEKLDSKAARHLASIADNLVHKSVWIVGGDGWAYDIGYGGLDHVLASGRNVNILVLDTEVYSNTGGQTSKATPKGAVAKFSAAGKPARKKDLAKLAMSYENVYVAQVAYGAKDMQTLRAFIEAESYPGTSIIIAYSPCIAHGVDLSNNHLQQQKAVNSGHWSLLRYDPRKIENLENPLHLDSKAPSIPFKAFAQGETRFSMLWHSEPERAKQLLNEAEADALLKYEHYHQLANIPWTEHKENVSSQKSESGDKNDQ
;
A
#
# COMPACT_ATOMS: atom_id res chain seq x y z
N MET A 1 46.14 -0.77 5.14
CA MET A 1 44.90 -1.32 4.56
C MET A 1 44.10 -1.90 5.72
N ASN A 2 43.10 -1.16 6.19
CA ASN A 2 42.25 -1.63 7.30
C ASN A 2 41.34 -2.75 6.77
N ASN A 3 41.21 -3.86 7.50
CA ASN A 3 40.24 -4.93 7.23
C ASN A 3 38.82 -4.34 7.26
N SER A 4 38.29 -3.92 6.11
CA SER A 4 36.89 -3.53 6.00
C SER A 4 36.02 -4.78 6.04
N LYS A 5 34.96 -4.72 6.86
CA LYS A 5 34.06 -5.83 7.06
C LYS A 5 32.92 -5.72 6.06
N SER A 6 32.69 -6.76 5.27
CA SER A 6 31.50 -6.83 4.41
C SER A 6 30.25 -7.08 5.24
N VAL A 7 29.13 -6.44 4.87
CA VAL A 7 27.81 -6.60 5.50
C VAL A 7 26.74 -6.82 4.43
N LEU A 8 25.64 -7.48 4.82
CA LEU A 8 24.50 -7.79 3.93
C LEU A 8 23.27 -7.02 4.38
N VAL A 9 22.99 -5.94 3.66
CA VAL A 9 21.94 -4.96 4.00
C VAL A 9 21.19 -4.57 2.73
N ASP A 10 20.03 -3.93 2.90
CA ASP A 10 19.36 -3.22 1.80
C ASP A 10 19.69 -1.72 1.82
N GLY A 11 19.26 -0.99 0.78
CA GLY A 11 19.49 0.45 0.68
C GLY A 11 18.91 1.24 1.86
N ASN A 12 17.74 0.85 2.38
CA ASN A 12 17.15 1.50 3.54
C ASN A 12 18.02 1.32 4.80
N GLU A 13 18.47 0.10 5.10
CA GLU A 13 19.35 -0.16 6.25
C GLU A 13 20.70 0.55 6.11
N ALA A 14 21.26 0.60 4.90
CA ALA A 14 22.49 1.34 4.59
C ALA A 14 22.36 2.85 4.89
N ALA A 15 21.28 3.50 4.42
CA ALA A 15 21.02 4.92 4.66
C ALA A 15 20.74 5.19 6.15
N ALA A 16 19.87 4.38 6.78
CA ALA A 16 19.49 4.54 8.17
C ALA A 16 20.70 4.39 9.10
N SER A 17 21.61 3.44 8.82
CA SER A 17 22.81 3.22 9.63
C SER A 17 23.69 4.47 9.68
N MET A 18 23.90 5.14 8.54
CA MET A 18 24.69 6.37 8.50
C MET A 18 23.94 7.55 9.13
N ALA A 19 22.65 7.70 8.83
CA ALA A 19 21.82 8.75 9.41
C ALA A 19 21.78 8.66 10.95
N TYR A 20 21.58 7.46 11.49
CA TYR A 20 21.57 7.19 12.93
C TYR A 20 22.92 7.46 13.60
N ALA A 21 24.02 7.09 12.93
CA ALA A 21 25.36 7.23 13.48
C ALA A 21 25.75 8.70 13.74
N VAL A 22 25.20 9.65 12.98
CA VAL A 22 25.64 11.06 12.99
C VAL A 22 24.57 12.08 13.35
N ASN A 23 23.34 11.67 13.70
CA ASN A 23 22.26 12.62 14.08
C ASN A 23 21.85 12.45 15.55
N GLU A 24 21.34 13.54 16.13
CA GLU A 24 20.82 13.59 17.51
C GLU A 24 19.30 13.42 17.54
N VAL A 25 18.61 13.90 16.50
CA VAL A 25 17.15 13.83 16.36
C VAL A 25 16.78 13.25 15.01
N ILE A 26 15.74 12.41 14.98
CA ILE A 26 15.20 11.77 13.78
C ILE A 26 13.68 11.93 13.83
N ALA A 27 13.15 12.93 13.12
CA ALA A 27 11.70 13.18 13.07
C ALA A 27 11.11 12.50 11.83
N ILE A 28 10.05 11.71 12.01
CA ILE A 28 9.59 10.75 10.99
C ILE A 28 8.06 10.70 10.86
N TYR A 29 7.64 10.19 9.70
CA TYR A 29 6.29 9.69 9.45
C TYR A 29 6.38 8.52 8.46
N PRO A 30 5.57 7.46 8.60
CA PRO A 30 5.73 6.27 7.76
C PRO A 30 5.12 6.42 6.37
N ILE A 31 5.96 6.28 5.35
CA ILE A 31 5.53 6.13 3.96
C ILE A 31 6.38 5.10 3.22
N THR A 32 5.74 4.13 2.56
CA THR A 32 6.44 3.16 1.70
C THR A 32 7.09 3.87 0.51
N PRO A 33 8.31 3.51 0.08
CA PRO A 33 9.22 2.49 0.61
C PRO A 33 10.26 3.01 1.61
N ALA A 34 10.08 4.18 2.21
CA ALA A 34 11.03 4.80 3.15
C ALA A 34 10.83 4.37 4.62
N SER A 35 9.66 3.85 4.99
CA SER A 35 9.33 3.44 6.37
C SER A 35 10.41 2.60 7.07
N PRO A 36 11.08 1.61 6.43
CA PRO A 36 12.10 0.80 7.09
C PRO A 36 13.24 1.61 7.71
N MET A 37 13.60 2.77 7.15
CA MET A 37 14.67 3.62 7.71
C MET A 37 14.29 4.17 9.10
N GLY A 38 13.06 4.67 9.24
CA GLY A 38 12.54 5.13 10.52
C GLY A 38 12.38 3.98 11.51
N GLU A 39 11.93 2.82 11.04
CA GLU A 39 11.67 1.65 11.88
C GLU A 39 12.96 1.09 12.51
N LEU A 40 14.03 1.03 11.71
CA LEU A 40 15.35 0.62 12.19
C LEU A 40 15.89 1.64 13.20
N SER A 41 15.72 2.93 12.93
CA SER A 41 16.15 4.00 13.83
C SER A 41 15.43 3.91 15.18
N ASP A 42 14.11 3.78 15.19
CA ASP A 42 13.32 3.58 16.42
C ASP A 42 13.77 2.33 17.18
N SER A 43 13.94 1.21 16.47
CA SER A 43 14.39 -0.04 17.07
C SER A 43 15.78 0.09 17.71
N TRP A 44 16.72 0.80 17.09
CA TRP A 44 18.06 1.01 17.64
C TRP A 44 18.02 1.95 18.85
N SER A 45 17.21 3.01 18.82
CA SER A 45 17.02 3.92 19.95
C SER A 45 16.39 3.22 21.15
N ALA A 46 15.36 2.38 20.92
CA ALA A 46 14.73 1.58 21.96
C ALA A 46 15.68 0.54 22.58
N GLN A 47 16.68 0.08 21.83
CA GLN A 47 17.74 -0.80 22.34
C GLN A 47 18.85 -0.05 23.09
N GLY A 48 18.77 1.27 23.20
CA GLY A 48 19.80 2.11 23.83
C GLY A 48 21.10 2.18 23.03
N LYS A 49 21.06 1.94 21.71
CA LYS A 49 22.25 2.03 20.86
C LYS A 49 22.66 3.49 20.73
N SER A 50 23.83 3.87 21.25
CA SER A 50 24.36 5.22 21.05
C SER A 50 24.76 5.47 19.58
N ASN A 51 24.65 6.72 19.15
CA ASN A 51 25.33 7.24 17.98
C ASN A 51 26.83 7.44 18.26
N LEU A 52 27.58 7.93 17.28
CA LEU A 52 29.03 8.11 17.41
C LEU A 52 29.42 9.27 18.34
N PHE A 53 28.47 10.08 18.81
CA PHE A 53 28.69 11.12 19.81
C PHE A 53 28.34 10.66 21.23
N GLY A 54 28.04 9.37 21.42
CA GLY A 54 27.76 8.77 22.72
C GLY A 54 26.34 8.97 23.25
N THR A 55 25.47 9.66 22.51
CA THR A 55 24.05 9.82 22.88
C THR A 55 23.15 8.87 22.11
N VAL A 56 21.97 8.55 22.65
CA VAL A 56 20.96 7.77 21.91
C VAL A 56 20.10 8.76 21.10
N PRO A 57 20.05 8.66 19.76
CA PRO A 57 19.20 9.51 18.94
C PRO A 57 17.74 9.50 19.38
N THR A 58 17.12 10.69 19.43
CA THR A 58 15.68 10.81 19.71
C THR A 58 14.89 10.61 18.43
N VAL A 59 14.12 9.52 18.35
CA VAL A 59 13.21 9.26 17.24
C VAL A 59 11.81 9.72 17.63
N ILE A 60 11.19 10.56 16.81
CA ILE A 60 9.85 11.10 17.07
C ILE A 60 8.95 10.96 15.85
N GLU A 61 7.83 10.28 16.03
CA GLU A 61 6.75 10.20 15.04
C GLU A 61 5.84 11.44 15.14
N MET A 62 5.57 12.07 14.00
CA MET A 62 4.63 13.18 13.88
C MET A 62 3.28 12.73 13.32
N GLN A 63 2.30 13.63 13.22
CA GLN A 63 0.98 13.31 12.66
C GLN A 63 0.96 13.19 11.13
N SER A 64 1.98 13.73 10.45
CA SER A 64 2.17 13.72 9.00
C SER A 64 3.61 14.14 8.67
N GLU A 65 4.03 13.97 7.42
CA GLU A 65 5.32 14.47 6.94
C GLU A 65 5.44 16.00 7.02
N ALA A 66 4.34 16.74 6.88
CA ALA A 66 4.35 18.19 7.10
C ALA A 66 4.74 18.53 8.55
N GLY A 67 4.20 17.77 9.52
CA GLY A 67 4.58 17.86 10.93
C GLY A 67 6.03 17.44 11.18
N ALA A 68 6.49 16.36 10.53
CA ALA A 68 7.88 15.92 10.60
C ALA A 68 8.85 17.00 10.07
N ALA A 69 8.57 17.61 8.91
CA ALA A 69 9.41 18.68 8.37
C ALA A 69 9.46 19.91 9.28
N GLY A 70 8.34 20.27 9.92
CA GLY A 70 8.30 21.34 10.92
C GLY A 70 9.11 21.00 12.18
N ALA A 71 9.03 19.76 12.66
CA ALA A 71 9.83 19.28 13.79
C ALA A 71 11.33 19.26 13.47
N VAL A 72 11.71 18.81 12.27
CA VAL A 72 13.10 18.90 11.79
C VAL A 72 13.56 20.34 11.77
N HIS A 73 12.77 21.25 11.18
CA HIS A 73 13.11 22.66 11.12
C HIS A 73 13.32 23.24 12.53
N GLY A 74 12.41 23.00 13.46
CA GLY A 74 12.54 23.46 14.85
C GLY A 74 13.79 22.94 15.55
N ALA A 75 14.05 21.64 15.49
CA ALA A 75 15.20 20.99 16.13
C ALA A 75 16.54 21.53 15.59
N LEU A 76 16.62 21.75 14.27
CA LEU A 76 17.80 22.33 13.64
C LEU A 76 18.04 23.78 14.08
N GLN A 77 16.98 24.59 14.18
CA GLN A 77 17.10 25.98 14.64
C GLN A 77 17.56 26.07 16.09
N THR A 78 17.29 25.06 16.92
CA THR A 78 17.75 24.98 18.31
C THR A 78 19.07 24.22 18.49
N GLY A 79 19.77 23.88 17.39
CA GLY A 79 21.15 23.38 17.44
C GLY A 79 21.29 21.87 17.60
N SER A 80 20.22 21.08 17.36
CA SER A 80 20.32 19.63 17.29
C SER A 80 20.43 19.18 15.85
N PHE A 81 21.47 18.42 15.50
CA PHE A 81 21.62 17.93 14.14
C PHE A 81 20.60 16.84 13.87
N THR A 82 19.77 17.06 12.85
CA THR A 82 18.49 16.39 12.68
C THR A 82 18.33 15.90 11.24
N THR A 83 17.73 14.73 11.08
CA THR A 83 17.44 14.08 9.79
C THR A 83 15.99 13.59 9.71
N THR A 84 15.55 13.24 8.51
CA THR A 84 14.25 12.58 8.27
C THR A 84 14.32 11.58 7.11
N PHE A 85 13.27 10.76 6.99
CA PHE A 85 13.08 9.75 5.96
C PHE A 85 11.70 9.93 5.32
N THR A 86 11.60 10.05 4.00
CA THR A 86 10.31 10.18 3.31
C THR A 86 10.38 9.75 1.84
N ALA A 87 9.26 9.84 1.12
CA ALA A 87 9.10 9.53 -0.31
C ALA A 87 7.77 10.11 -0.84
N SER A 88 7.63 10.29 -2.16
CA SER A 88 6.34 10.56 -2.85
C SER A 88 5.52 11.69 -2.20
N GLN A 89 4.24 11.46 -1.90
CA GLN A 89 3.33 12.39 -1.25
C GLN A 89 3.92 12.98 0.03
N GLY A 90 4.65 12.17 0.80
CA GLY A 90 5.30 12.61 2.02
C GLY A 90 6.32 13.72 1.76
N LEU A 91 7.13 13.60 0.70
CA LEU A 91 8.07 14.65 0.32
C LEU A 91 7.34 15.93 -0.13
N LEU A 92 6.21 15.81 -0.84
CA LEU A 92 5.39 16.96 -1.25
C LEU A 92 4.90 17.77 -0.04
N LEU A 93 4.49 17.08 1.03
CA LEU A 93 4.08 17.72 2.29
C LEU A 93 5.24 18.42 3.02
N MET A 94 6.49 18.09 2.73
CA MET A 94 7.67 18.73 3.32
C MET A 94 8.13 19.99 2.58
N LEU A 95 7.70 20.19 1.31
CA LEU A 95 8.19 21.29 0.45
C LEU A 95 8.14 22.67 1.12
N PRO A 96 7.06 23.09 1.81
CA PRO A 96 7.02 24.40 2.45
C PRO A 96 8.15 24.62 3.48
N ASN A 97 8.46 23.60 4.29
CA ASN A 97 9.56 23.68 5.25
C ASN A 97 10.93 23.57 4.57
N MET A 98 11.05 22.86 3.45
CA MET A 98 12.31 22.79 2.70
C MET A 98 12.76 24.18 2.22
N PHE A 99 11.84 25.01 1.70
CA PHE A 99 12.18 26.41 1.36
C PHE A 99 12.72 27.19 2.56
N LYS A 100 12.18 26.97 3.76
CA LYS A 100 12.63 27.64 4.98
C LYS A 100 14.00 27.15 5.43
N ILE A 101 14.20 25.82 5.50
CA ILE A 101 15.46 25.22 5.91
C ILE A 101 16.62 25.65 4.98
N ALA A 102 16.39 25.64 3.66
CA ALA A 102 17.38 26.10 2.68
C ALA A 102 17.59 27.61 2.72
N GLY A 103 16.53 28.41 2.85
CA GLY A 103 16.61 29.86 2.95
C GLY A 103 17.36 30.35 4.20
N GLU A 104 17.36 29.57 5.27
CA GLU A 104 18.05 29.88 6.52
C GLU A 104 19.49 29.31 6.59
N LEU A 105 19.95 28.64 5.51
CA LEU A 105 21.28 28.02 5.42
C LEU A 105 21.56 27.11 6.62
N THR A 106 20.62 26.19 6.83
CA THR A 106 20.59 25.27 7.95
C THR A 106 20.95 23.87 7.46
N PRO A 107 22.08 23.29 7.92
CA PRO A 107 22.54 21.99 7.45
C PRO A 107 21.64 20.86 7.96
N THR A 108 21.24 19.97 7.07
CA THR A 108 20.53 18.71 7.34
C THR A 108 20.62 17.81 6.10
N VAL A 109 20.25 16.55 6.25
CA VAL A 109 20.08 15.61 5.12
C VAL A 109 18.71 14.95 5.23
N PHE A 110 17.94 14.99 4.14
CA PHE A 110 16.71 14.24 4.01
C PHE A 110 17.00 13.03 3.13
N HIS A 111 16.76 11.81 3.64
CA HIS A 111 17.01 10.59 2.88
C HIS A 111 15.71 10.10 2.23
N ILE A 112 15.70 10.04 0.89
CA ILE A 112 14.50 9.79 0.10
C ILE A 112 14.63 8.47 -0.65
N ALA A 113 13.69 7.54 -0.40
CA ALA A 113 13.52 6.38 -1.25
C ALA A 113 12.54 6.76 -2.40
N ALA A 114 13.08 7.34 -3.47
CA ALA A 114 12.33 8.04 -4.53
C ALA A 114 11.20 7.19 -5.10
N ARG A 115 10.00 7.77 -5.15
CA ARG A 115 8.73 7.09 -5.44
C ARG A 115 7.79 7.97 -6.27
N SER A 116 7.05 7.33 -7.16
CA SER A 116 5.99 7.94 -7.96
C SER A 116 5.00 8.76 -7.14
N VAL A 117 4.72 9.98 -7.61
CA VAL A 117 3.61 10.82 -7.13
C VAL A 117 2.28 10.28 -7.69
N ALA A 118 1.25 10.22 -6.86
CA ALA A 118 -0.09 9.85 -7.26
C ALA A 118 -0.66 10.88 -8.25
N THR A 119 -1.09 10.41 -9.42
CA THR A 119 -1.64 11.25 -10.51
C THR A 119 -3.00 10.71 -10.95
N HIS A 120 -3.06 9.96 -12.06
CA HIS A 120 -4.23 9.19 -12.48
C HIS A 120 -4.47 7.96 -11.57
N ALA A 121 -3.41 7.50 -10.89
CA ALA A 121 -3.44 6.40 -9.94
C ALA A 121 -2.33 6.58 -8.88
N LEU A 122 -2.52 5.93 -7.73
CA LEU A 122 -1.48 5.76 -6.73
C LEU A 122 -0.46 4.71 -7.21
N SER A 123 0.83 5.00 -7.04
CA SER A 123 1.87 3.97 -7.10
C SER A 123 2.77 4.05 -5.87
N ILE A 124 3.16 2.88 -5.35
CA ILE A 124 4.16 2.76 -4.29
C ILE A 124 5.58 2.64 -4.83
N PHE A 125 5.73 2.47 -6.14
CA PHE A 125 6.95 2.09 -6.81
C PHE A 125 7.78 3.31 -7.24
N CYS A 126 9.00 3.05 -7.72
CA CYS A 126 9.98 4.11 -7.96
C CYS A 126 9.82 4.83 -9.28
N ASP A 127 9.79 6.15 -9.18
CA ASP A 127 10.38 7.04 -10.16
C ASP A 127 10.89 8.28 -9.41
N HIS A 128 11.34 9.30 -10.11
CA HIS A 128 11.93 10.53 -9.56
C HIS A 128 10.93 11.70 -9.52
N SER A 129 9.63 11.49 -9.76
CA SER A 129 8.64 12.58 -9.79
C SER A 129 8.58 13.36 -8.47
N ASP A 130 8.79 12.70 -7.34
CA ASP A 130 8.82 13.32 -6.02
C ASP A 130 10.03 14.22 -5.80
N VAL A 131 11.24 13.72 -6.06
CA VAL A 131 12.48 14.48 -5.91
C VAL A 131 12.55 15.61 -6.95
N MET A 132 12.00 15.40 -8.16
CA MET A 132 11.92 16.44 -9.18
C MET A 132 10.92 17.55 -8.83
N ALA A 133 9.87 17.27 -8.06
CA ALA A 133 9.00 18.30 -7.50
C ALA A 133 9.72 19.17 -6.45
N ALA A 134 10.73 18.63 -5.77
CA ALA A 134 11.50 19.36 -4.75
C ALA A 134 12.67 20.20 -5.31
N ARG A 135 12.98 20.13 -6.61
CA ARG A 135 14.20 20.72 -7.21
C ARG A 135 14.33 22.24 -7.08
N THR A 136 13.23 22.95 -6.81
CA THR A 136 13.17 24.41 -6.68
C THR A 136 13.35 24.91 -5.24
N THR A 137 13.35 24.01 -4.26
CA THR A 137 13.36 24.35 -2.82
C THR A 137 14.66 25.01 -2.34
N GLY A 138 15.76 24.85 -3.09
CA GLY A 138 17.11 25.22 -2.66
C GLY A 138 17.85 24.10 -1.93
N PHE A 139 17.27 22.91 -1.77
CA PHE A 139 18.05 21.75 -1.34
C PHE A 139 19.04 21.35 -2.45
N ALA A 140 20.27 21.01 -2.05
CA ALA A 140 21.14 20.24 -2.94
C ALA A 140 20.57 18.83 -3.11
N MET A 141 20.83 18.18 -4.23
CA MET A 141 20.27 16.88 -4.56
C MET A 141 21.38 15.93 -4.96
N ILE A 142 21.55 14.84 -4.19
CA ILE A 142 22.59 13.82 -4.41
C ILE A 142 21.93 12.47 -4.61
N SER A 143 22.21 11.82 -5.74
CA SER A 143 21.67 10.52 -6.13
C SER A 143 22.67 9.39 -5.90
N ALA A 144 22.19 8.29 -5.33
CA ALA A 144 22.92 7.03 -5.19
C ALA A 144 22.36 5.96 -6.12
N ASN A 145 23.25 5.26 -6.83
CA ASN A 145 22.86 4.29 -7.85
C ASN A 145 22.72 2.85 -7.34
N SER A 146 23.40 2.51 -6.24
CA SER A 146 23.45 1.14 -5.68
C SER A 146 23.40 1.17 -4.16
N VAL A 147 23.20 0.01 -3.52
CA VAL A 147 23.17 -0.11 -2.05
C VAL A 147 24.50 0.36 -1.41
N GLN A 148 25.64 0.10 -2.06
CA GLN A 148 26.95 0.59 -1.59
C GLN A 148 27.00 2.13 -1.65
N GLU A 149 26.56 2.71 -2.78
CA GLU A 149 26.54 4.16 -2.95
C GLU A 149 25.58 4.82 -1.96
N VAL A 150 24.48 4.17 -1.60
CA VAL A 150 23.54 4.68 -0.58
C VAL A 150 24.22 4.88 0.76
N GLN A 151 25.05 3.93 1.19
CA GLN A 151 25.82 4.07 2.43
C GLN A 151 26.85 5.21 2.32
N ASP A 152 27.63 5.21 1.25
CA ASP A 152 28.76 6.13 1.09
C ASP A 152 28.29 7.58 0.92
N LEU A 153 27.29 7.80 0.05
CA LEU A 153 26.73 9.11 -0.23
C LEU A 153 25.84 9.63 0.90
N ALA A 154 25.27 8.77 1.75
CA ALA A 154 24.62 9.21 2.97
C ALA A 154 25.62 9.92 3.90
N LEU A 155 26.79 9.33 4.14
CA LEU A 155 27.83 9.96 4.96
C LEU A 155 28.41 11.21 4.30
N ILE A 156 28.77 11.14 3.00
CA ILE A 156 29.29 12.30 2.26
C ILE A 156 28.30 13.47 2.32
N SER A 157 26.99 13.21 2.19
CA SER A 157 25.96 14.25 2.26
C SER A 157 25.92 14.91 3.63
N GLN A 158 26.02 14.16 4.73
CA GLN A 158 25.99 14.73 6.08
C GLN A 158 27.15 15.70 6.30
N VAL A 159 28.36 15.31 5.86
CA VAL A 159 29.57 16.13 5.98
C VAL A 159 29.52 17.35 5.05
N ALA A 160 29.11 17.15 3.79
CA ALA A 160 28.98 18.24 2.81
C ALA A 160 27.95 19.28 3.25
N SER A 161 26.83 18.84 3.82
CA SER A 161 25.78 19.70 4.37
C SER A 161 26.33 20.59 5.50
N LEU A 162 27.03 20.01 6.47
CA LEU A 162 27.64 20.77 7.58
C LEU A 162 28.71 21.78 7.11
N ARG A 163 29.57 21.39 6.15
CA ARG A 163 30.63 22.28 5.62
C ARG A 163 30.06 23.43 4.77
N SER A 164 29.04 23.16 3.97
CA SER A 164 28.47 24.14 3.03
C SER A 164 27.33 24.96 3.63
N ARG A 165 26.70 24.47 4.71
CA ARG A 165 25.43 24.93 5.28
C ARG A 165 24.21 24.74 4.37
N ILE A 166 24.36 24.06 3.24
CA ILE A 166 23.27 23.78 2.32
C ILE A 166 22.63 22.45 2.72
N PRO A 167 21.31 22.42 2.96
CA PRO A 167 20.62 21.16 3.23
C PRO A 167 20.60 20.27 1.98
N ILE A 168 20.66 18.96 2.18
CA ILE A 168 20.80 17.99 1.09
C ILE A 168 19.62 17.03 1.08
N LEU A 169 19.07 16.79 -0.11
CA LEU A 169 18.18 15.70 -0.42
C LEU A 169 19.04 14.56 -0.99
N HIS A 170 19.29 13.54 -0.18
CA HIS A 170 20.01 12.34 -0.59
C HIS A 170 18.99 11.27 -1.00
N PHE A 171 18.97 10.88 -2.27
CA PHE A 171 17.95 9.98 -2.78
C PHE A 171 18.49 8.79 -3.55
N PHE A 172 17.68 7.74 -3.54
CA PHE A 172 17.93 6.48 -4.22
C PHE A 172 16.61 5.83 -4.60
N ASP A 173 16.64 4.95 -5.59
CA ASP A 173 15.43 4.43 -6.22
C ASP A 173 14.64 3.53 -5.26
N GLY A 174 13.39 3.91 -4.98
CA GLY A 174 12.48 3.15 -4.13
C GLY A 174 12.24 1.73 -4.64
N PHE A 175 12.21 0.76 -3.75
CA PHE A 175 12.26 -0.68 -4.07
C PHE A 175 13.53 -1.12 -4.79
N ARG A 176 13.79 -0.62 -6.01
CA ARG A 176 14.89 -1.03 -6.90
C ARG A 176 16.26 -0.97 -6.24
N THR A 177 16.50 0.05 -5.40
CA THR A 177 17.69 0.15 -4.55
C THR A 177 17.32 0.04 -3.08
N SER A 178 16.21 0.65 -2.63
CA SER A 178 15.89 0.69 -1.20
C SER A 178 15.58 -0.67 -0.56
N HIS A 179 15.12 -1.65 -1.35
CA HIS A 179 14.77 -3.01 -0.90
C HIS A 179 15.63 -4.11 -1.55
N GLU A 180 16.59 -3.74 -2.40
CA GLU A 180 17.57 -4.67 -2.93
C GLU A 180 18.56 -5.02 -1.82
N ILE A 181 18.71 -6.32 -1.53
CA ILE A 181 19.72 -6.80 -0.57
C ILE A 181 21.00 -7.07 -1.32
N SER A 182 22.09 -6.45 -0.88
CA SER A 182 23.41 -6.59 -1.49
C SER A 182 24.51 -6.74 -0.43
N LYS A 183 25.60 -7.43 -0.81
CA LYS A 183 26.83 -7.48 -0.01
C LYS A 183 27.63 -6.21 -0.27
N ILE A 184 27.77 -5.37 0.75
CA ILE A 184 28.48 -4.09 0.68
C ILE A 184 29.67 -4.06 1.64
N GLU A 185 30.61 -3.17 1.39
CA GLU A 185 31.71 -2.83 2.28
C GLU A 185 31.24 -1.79 3.31
N ALA A 186 31.22 -2.15 4.59
CA ALA A 186 30.82 -1.23 5.66
C ALA A 186 31.86 -0.12 5.88
N ILE A 187 31.41 1.10 6.20
CA ILE A 187 32.29 2.19 6.63
C ILE A 187 32.67 1.97 8.11
N PRO A 188 33.97 1.86 8.45
CA PRO A 188 34.39 1.80 9.86
C PRO A 188 34.14 3.12 10.59
N ASP A 189 33.80 3.06 11.88
CA ASP A 189 33.59 4.25 12.74
C ASP A 189 34.77 5.23 12.69
N SER A 190 36.00 4.72 12.57
CA SER A 190 37.22 5.55 12.46
C SER A 190 37.24 6.41 11.20
N VAL A 191 36.63 5.97 10.10
CA VAL A 191 36.47 6.77 8.89
C VAL A 191 35.42 7.86 9.11
N ILE A 192 34.31 7.53 9.79
CA ILE A 192 33.24 8.50 10.09
C ILE A 192 33.79 9.63 10.96
N HIS A 193 34.52 9.31 12.04
CA HIS A 193 35.16 10.30 12.91
C HIS A 193 36.18 11.18 12.18
N GLN A 194 36.96 10.63 11.24
CA GLN A 194 37.94 11.41 10.47
C GLN A 194 37.28 12.34 9.45
N LEU A 195 36.20 11.91 8.81
CA LEU A 195 35.51 12.69 7.79
C LEU A 195 34.60 13.77 8.39
N LEU A 196 34.03 13.50 9.57
CA LEU A 196 33.13 14.39 10.31
C LEU A 196 33.78 14.86 11.62
N PRO A 197 34.69 15.85 11.57
CA PRO A 197 35.30 16.39 12.79
C PRO A 197 34.29 17.19 13.62
N GLU A 198 34.41 17.12 14.96
CA GLU A 198 33.43 17.66 15.91
C GLU A 198 33.24 19.19 15.79
N ASN A 199 34.25 19.92 15.34
CA ASN A 199 34.19 21.37 15.17
C ASN A 199 33.09 21.82 14.18
N LEU A 200 32.72 20.97 13.21
CA LEU A 200 31.61 21.26 12.29
C LEU A 200 30.27 21.34 13.01
N LEU A 201 30.06 20.48 14.02
CA LEU A 201 28.85 20.51 14.85
C LEU A 201 28.86 21.71 15.78
N ASP A 202 30.02 22.07 16.33
CA ASP A 202 30.16 23.27 17.17
C ASP A 202 29.82 24.54 16.40
N ASP A 203 30.28 24.66 15.15
CA ASP A 203 29.96 25.81 14.29
C ASP A 203 28.49 25.88 13.87
N PHE A 204 27.83 24.72 13.75
CA PHE A 204 26.38 24.65 13.62
C PHE A 204 25.67 25.12 14.90
N ARG A 205 26.06 24.60 16.07
CA ARG A 205 25.49 24.94 17.38
C ARG A 205 25.65 26.40 17.78
N LYS A 206 26.78 27.04 17.42
CA LYS A 206 27.00 28.49 17.64
C LYS A 206 25.95 29.37 16.95
N ARG A 207 25.25 28.85 15.94
CA ARG A 207 24.18 29.55 15.23
C ARG A 207 22.79 29.14 15.73
N ALA A 208 22.65 28.37 16.79
CA ALA A 208 21.34 27.99 17.31
C ALA A 208 20.59 29.18 17.92
N LEU A 209 19.26 29.13 17.92
CA LEU A 209 18.42 30.00 18.74
C LEU A 209 18.68 29.67 20.22
N ASN A 210 19.18 30.66 20.96
CA ASN A 210 19.51 30.51 22.37
C ASN A 210 19.16 31.82 23.11
N PRO A 211 18.36 31.79 24.19
CA PRO A 211 18.03 32.99 24.97
C PRO A 211 19.25 33.73 25.54
N ASN A 212 20.39 33.06 25.72
CA ASN A 212 21.64 33.67 26.17
C ASN A 212 22.35 34.47 25.07
N THR A 213 22.07 34.17 23.79
CA THR A 213 22.60 34.85 22.60
C THR A 213 21.49 34.99 21.55
N PRO A 214 20.43 35.77 21.84
CA PRO A 214 19.20 35.73 21.06
C PRO A 214 19.38 36.39 19.69
N VAL A 215 18.74 35.79 18.68
CA VAL A 215 18.60 36.33 17.32
C VAL A 215 17.17 36.13 16.84
N ILE A 216 16.74 36.91 15.85
CA ILE A 216 15.46 36.74 15.16
C ILE A 216 15.67 36.06 13.79
N ARG A 217 14.76 35.17 13.40
CA ARG A 217 14.74 34.48 12.09
C ARG A 217 13.33 34.41 11.55
N GLY A 218 13.20 34.27 10.23
CA GLY A 218 11.90 34.19 9.57
C GLY A 218 11.08 35.49 9.65
N THR A 219 11.73 36.65 9.53
CA THR A 219 11.05 37.95 9.54
C THR A 219 10.13 38.10 8.32
N SER A 220 9.14 38.98 8.45
CA SER A 220 8.39 39.49 7.30
C SER A 220 9.18 40.64 6.66
N GLN A 221 9.36 40.61 5.35
CA GLN A 221 10.17 41.59 4.62
C GLN A 221 9.36 42.21 3.48
N ASN A 222 9.53 43.52 3.29
CA ASN A 222 8.93 44.26 2.18
C ASN A 222 9.79 44.10 0.90
N PRO A 223 9.27 44.54 -0.27
CA PRO A 223 10.01 44.47 -1.54
C PRO A 223 11.34 45.25 -1.56
N ASP A 224 11.52 46.21 -0.66
CA ASP A 224 12.71 47.06 -0.54
C ASP A 224 13.98 46.29 -0.13
N VAL A 225 13.86 45.15 0.56
CA VAL A 225 15.02 44.34 1.00
C VAL A 225 14.90 42.85 0.68
N PHE A 226 13.71 42.32 0.38
CA PHE A 226 13.52 40.88 0.19
C PHE A 226 14.39 40.32 -0.95
N PHE A 227 14.44 41.00 -2.10
CA PHE A 227 15.21 40.51 -3.25
C PHE A 227 16.70 40.49 -2.93
N GLN A 228 17.24 41.59 -2.40
CA GLN A 228 18.65 41.68 -1.99
C GLN A 228 18.99 40.61 -0.96
N ALA A 229 18.13 40.39 0.05
CA ALA A 229 18.31 39.36 1.06
C ALA A 229 18.32 37.95 0.46
N ARG A 230 17.45 37.68 -0.53
CA ARG A 230 17.38 36.37 -1.19
C ARG A 230 18.65 36.03 -1.96
N GLU A 231 19.31 37.01 -2.56
CA GLU A 231 20.56 36.84 -3.33
C GLU A 231 21.81 36.70 -2.45
N THR A 232 21.73 37.01 -1.15
CA THR A 232 22.90 36.90 -0.23
C THR A 232 23.46 35.48 -0.12
N VAL A 233 22.66 34.47 -0.43
CA VAL A 233 23.03 33.06 -0.27
C VAL A 233 23.83 32.50 -1.45
N ASN A 234 23.91 33.20 -2.58
CA ASN A 234 24.47 32.69 -3.84
C ASN A 234 25.88 32.08 -3.69
N ARG A 235 26.74 32.73 -2.90
CA ARG A 235 28.11 32.24 -2.64
C ARG A 235 28.15 30.82 -2.06
N TYR A 236 27.17 30.44 -1.24
CA TYR A 236 27.11 29.10 -0.64
C TYR A 236 26.78 28.04 -1.68
N TYR A 237 25.85 28.34 -2.60
CA TYR A 237 25.49 27.44 -3.70
C TYR A 237 26.61 27.34 -4.74
N GLN A 238 27.30 28.43 -5.04
CA GLN A 238 28.46 28.44 -5.94
C GLN A 238 29.63 27.61 -5.39
N GLN A 239 29.86 27.63 -4.08
CA GLN A 239 30.94 26.86 -3.43
C GLN A 239 30.59 25.39 -3.20
N PHE A 240 29.30 25.03 -3.18
CA PHE A 240 28.83 23.70 -2.85
C PHE A 240 29.46 22.58 -3.72
N PRO A 241 29.51 22.68 -5.07
CA PRO A 241 30.14 21.66 -5.91
C PRO A 241 31.60 21.35 -5.50
N THR A 242 32.40 22.39 -5.27
CA THR A 242 33.80 22.26 -4.84
C THR A 242 33.94 21.62 -3.47
N ILE A 243 33.09 22.03 -2.51
CA ILE A 243 33.08 21.45 -1.16
C ILE A 243 32.74 19.96 -1.25
N THR A 244 31.68 19.61 -1.99
CA THR A 244 31.22 18.23 -2.13
C THR A 244 32.27 17.36 -2.81
N GLN A 245 32.91 17.83 -3.88
CA GLN A 245 34.00 17.11 -4.53
C GLN A 245 35.20 16.91 -3.59
N THR A 246 35.49 17.90 -2.73
CA THR A 246 36.55 17.77 -1.72
C THR A 246 36.22 16.68 -0.70
N VAL A 247 34.98 16.64 -0.19
CA VAL A 247 34.52 15.58 0.72
C VAL A 247 34.57 14.20 0.05
N MET A 248 34.17 14.09 -1.22
CA MET A 248 34.28 12.84 -1.99
C MET A 248 35.74 12.38 -2.12
N ASN A 249 36.68 13.29 -2.36
CA ASN A 249 38.11 12.98 -2.46
C ASN A 249 38.70 12.55 -1.10
N GLU A 250 38.29 13.18 0.00
CA GLU A 250 38.68 12.78 1.35
C GLU A 250 38.14 11.39 1.69
N PHE A 251 36.87 11.13 1.37
CA PHE A 251 36.27 9.80 1.53
C PHE A 251 37.04 8.73 0.75
N ALA A 252 37.44 9.03 -0.48
CA ALA A 252 38.23 8.13 -1.32
C ALA A 252 39.62 7.83 -0.71
N LYS A 253 40.28 8.83 -0.11
CA LYS A 253 41.57 8.61 0.59
C LYS A 253 41.42 7.68 1.79
N LEU A 254 40.28 7.71 2.46
CA LEU A 254 40.01 6.91 3.66
C LEU A 254 39.52 5.50 3.35
N THR A 255 38.81 5.32 2.24
CA THR A 255 38.09 4.07 1.91
C THR A 255 38.56 3.38 0.64
N GLY A 256 39.26 4.08 -0.25
CA GLY A 256 39.60 3.62 -1.60
C GLY A 256 38.47 3.80 -2.63
N ARG A 257 37.26 4.22 -2.22
CA ARG A 257 36.10 4.37 -3.11
C ARG A 257 35.94 5.82 -3.54
N GLN A 258 36.19 6.10 -4.82
CA GLN A 258 36.17 7.46 -5.38
C GLN A 258 34.80 7.80 -5.99
N TYR A 259 34.31 9.00 -5.65
CA TYR A 259 33.12 9.58 -6.25
C TYR A 259 33.44 10.94 -6.89
N LYS A 260 32.63 11.35 -7.87
CA LYS A 260 32.71 12.66 -8.53
C LYS A 260 31.31 13.26 -8.64
N LEU A 261 31.21 14.57 -8.87
CA LEU A 261 29.91 15.23 -9.10
C LEU A 261 29.14 14.59 -10.27
N PHE A 262 29.87 14.28 -11.33
CA PHE A 262 29.46 13.49 -12.49
C PHE A 262 30.56 12.48 -12.78
N GLU A 263 30.21 11.27 -13.17
CA GLU A 263 31.15 10.17 -13.39
C GLU A 263 31.02 9.65 -14.82
N TYR A 264 32.08 9.78 -15.61
CA TYR A 264 32.19 9.20 -16.95
C TYR A 264 32.66 7.74 -16.88
N TYR A 265 32.00 6.85 -17.61
CA TYR A 265 32.40 5.45 -17.71
C TYR A 265 32.12 4.89 -19.12
N GLY A 266 33.10 4.25 -19.75
CA GLY A 266 33.00 3.65 -21.07
C GLY A 266 34.27 3.89 -21.89
N ASP A 267 34.14 3.81 -23.22
CA ASP A 267 35.25 4.03 -24.15
C ASP A 267 35.78 5.48 -24.06
N GLU A 268 37.10 5.71 -24.00
CA GLU A 268 37.69 7.05 -23.91
C GLU A 268 37.47 7.90 -25.18
N GLN A 269 37.19 7.25 -26.30
CA GLN A 269 36.89 7.84 -27.61
C GLN A 269 35.42 7.61 -27.99
N ALA A 270 34.52 7.55 -27.01
CA ALA A 270 33.09 7.36 -27.25
C ALA A 270 32.55 8.41 -28.23
N GLU A 271 31.64 7.99 -29.10
CA GLU A 271 30.94 8.87 -30.06
C GLU A 271 29.49 9.12 -29.61
N ARG A 272 28.95 8.23 -28.77
CA ARG A 272 27.58 8.25 -28.25
C ARG A 272 27.61 8.10 -26.73
N ILE A 273 26.93 8.98 -26.02
CA ILE A 273 26.80 8.90 -24.55
C ILE A 273 25.35 8.90 -24.09
N VAL A 274 25.11 8.21 -22.98
CA VAL A 274 23.87 8.31 -22.22
C VAL A 274 24.13 9.03 -20.89
N ILE A 275 23.32 10.02 -20.54
CA ILE A 275 23.38 10.71 -19.24
C ILE A 275 22.16 10.32 -18.43
N ALA A 276 22.38 9.76 -17.24
CA ALA A 276 21.31 9.25 -16.38
C ALA A 276 21.64 9.39 -14.89
N MET A 277 20.65 9.09 -14.06
CA MET A 277 20.73 9.18 -12.61
C MET A 277 20.01 7.99 -11.96
N GLY A 278 20.43 7.61 -10.75
CA GLY A 278 19.86 6.50 -10.01
C GLY A 278 20.26 5.12 -10.55
N SER A 279 19.48 4.10 -10.20
CA SER A 279 19.83 2.68 -10.43
C SER A 279 20.00 2.29 -11.90
N ALA A 280 19.40 3.03 -12.83
CA ALA A 280 19.60 2.80 -14.26
C ALA A 280 21.06 2.88 -14.70
N CYS A 281 21.88 3.66 -13.99
CA CYS A 281 23.31 3.76 -14.28
C CYS A 281 24.05 2.43 -14.08
N GLU A 282 23.57 1.55 -13.20
CA GLU A 282 24.17 0.23 -12.99
C GLU A 282 23.89 -0.68 -14.20
N THR A 283 22.63 -0.73 -14.67
CA THR A 283 22.27 -1.44 -15.92
C THR A 283 22.95 -0.83 -17.15
N LEU A 284 23.06 0.50 -17.22
CA LEU A 284 23.77 1.20 -18.29
C LEU A 284 25.24 0.82 -18.32
N GLN A 285 25.91 0.83 -17.17
CA GLN A 285 27.31 0.41 -17.09
C GLN A 285 27.48 -1.05 -17.52
N GLU A 286 26.66 -1.98 -16.99
CA GLU A 286 26.71 -3.40 -17.38
C GLU A 286 26.57 -3.58 -18.90
N THR A 287 25.72 -2.78 -19.53
CA THR A 287 25.51 -2.85 -20.99
C THR A 287 26.63 -2.18 -21.77
N VAL A 288 27.15 -1.04 -21.30
CA VAL A 288 28.31 -0.35 -21.90
C VAL A 288 29.54 -1.26 -21.89
N ASP A 289 29.78 -2.01 -20.81
CA ASP A 289 30.86 -2.99 -20.73
C ASP A 289 30.75 -4.03 -21.86
N ASP A 290 29.54 -4.58 -22.06
CA ASP A 290 29.28 -5.59 -23.08
C ASP A 290 29.40 -5.04 -24.52
N LEU A 291 28.91 -3.82 -24.77
CA LEU A 291 28.99 -3.15 -26.07
C LEU A 291 30.43 -2.72 -26.42
N THR A 292 31.17 -2.19 -25.44
CA THR A 292 32.57 -1.79 -25.62
C THR A 292 33.46 -3.01 -25.88
N ALA A 293 33.21 -4.13 -25.20
CA ALA A 293 33.89 -5.40 -25.48
C ALA A 293 33.62 -5.91 -26.92
N LYS A 294 32.52 -5.48 -27.55
CA LYS A 294 32.17 -5.76 -28.95
C LYS A 294 32.66 -4.67 -29.93
N GLY A 295 33.40 -3.67 -29.45
CA GLY A 295 34.01 -2.61 -30.24
C GLY A 295 33.14 -1.39 -30.48
N GLU A 296 32.00 -1.26 -29.79
CA GLU A 296 31.20 -0.03 -29.87
C GLU A 296 31.80 1.09 -29.02
N LYS A 297 31.84 2.29 -29.60
CA LYS A 297 32.35 3.51 -28.95
C LYS A 297 31.25 4.22 -28.16
N VAL A 298 30.91 3.66 -27.01
CA VAL A 298 29.81 4.11 -26.16
C VAL A 298 30.27 4.37 -24.74
N ALA A 299 29.58 5.30 -24.06
CA ALA A 299 29.82 5.58 -22.66
C ALA A 299 28.55 6.06 -21.95
N VAL A 300 28.61 6.08 -20.62
CA VAL A 300 27.58 6.61 -19.73
C VAL A 300 28.18 7.70 -18.83
N ILE A 301 27.42 8.79 -18.63
CA ILE A 301 27.68 9.77 -17.57
C ILE A 301 26.65 9.57 -16.47
N LYS A 302 27.14 9.22 -15.28
CA LYS A 302 26.33 9.04 -14.09
C LYS A 302 26.27 10.35 -13.31
N VAL A 303 25.08 10.89 -13.11
CA VAL A 303 24.87 12.12 -12.32
C VAL A 303 24.80 11.75 -10.84
N ARG A 304 25.75 12.25 -10.04
CA ARG A 304 25.71 12.11 -8.57
C ARG A 304 25.11 13.34 -7.94
N VAL A 305 25.59 14.53 -8.30
CA VAL A 305 25.07 15.80 -7.78
C VAL A 305 24.21 16.47 -8.84
N PHE A 306 22.89 16.34 -8.69
CA PHE A 306 21.93 16.97 -9.60
C PHE A 306 21.70 18.45 -9.27
N ARG A 307 21.74 18.82 -7.99
CA ARG A 307 21.64 20.21 -7.55
C ARG A 307 22.68 20.53 -6.47
N PRO A 308 23.33 21.71 -6.52
CA PRO A 308 23.45 22.61 -7.67
C PRO A 308 24.10 21.92 -8.88
N PHE A 309 23.58 22.17 -10.08
CA PHE A 309 24.07 21.55 -11.30
C PHE A 309 25.34 22.27 -11.78
N SER A 310 26.49 21.58 -11.78
CA SER A 310 27.76 22.18 -12.19
C SER A 310 27.99 21.98 -13.70
N ALA A 311 27.58 22.97 -14.49
CA ALA A 311 27.78 22.99 -15.93
C ALA A 311 29.25 22.79 -16.33
N GLU A 312 30.17 23.50 -15.67
CA GLU A 312 31.61 23.39 -15.90
C GLU A 312 32.15 21.96 -15.68
N ALA A 313 31.72 21.29 -14.59
CA ALA A 313 32.16 19.93 -14.30
C ALA A 313 31.63 18.92 -15.32
N LEU A 314 30.39 19.09 -15.80
CA LEU A 314 29.83 18.23 -16.84
C LEU A 314 30.56 18.42 -18.17
N ILE A 315 30.73 19.65 -18.63
CA ILE A 315 31.37 19.96 -19.92
C ILE A 315 32.78 19.37 -19.97
N LYS A 316 33.58 19.57 -18.91
CA LYS A 316 34.94 19.01 -18.79
C LYS A 316 35.02 17.48 -18.87
N LEU A 317 33.92 16.76 -18.62
CA LEU A 317 33.87 15.30 -18.68
C LEU A 317 33.46 14.75 -20.04
N ILE A 318 32.88 15.57 -20.92
CA ILE A 318 32.40 15.11 -22.23
C ILE A 318 33.58 15.15 -23.22
N PRO A 319 33.99 14.01 -23.81
CA PRO A 319 35.06 13.98 -24.80
C PRO A 319 34.72 14.74 -26.09
N ASP A 320 35.73 15.27 -26.78
CA ASP A 320 35.58 15.98 -28.06
C ASP A 320 35.06 15.07 -29.19
N SER A 321 35.18 13.74 -29.03
CA SER A 321 34.69 12.73 -29.97
C SER A 321 33.15 12.58 -29.98
N ILE A 322 32.45 13.20 -29.04
CA ILE A 322 31.01 13.00 -28.86
C ILE A 322 30.18 13.67 -29.96
N GLN A 323 29.31 12.87 -30.57
CA GLN A 323 28.43 13.28 -31.66
C GLN A 323 26.95 13.27 -31.24
N ALA A 324 26.58 12.37 -30.34
CA ALA A 324 25.19 12.20 -29.90
C ALA A 324 25.06 11.87 -28.41
N ILE A 325 24.03 12.42 -27.78
CA ILE A 325 23.75 12.35 -26.35
C ILE A 325 22.28 11.96 -26.16
N ALA A 326 22.01 10.90 -25.40
CA ALA A 326 20.67 10.64 -24.87
C ALA A 326 20.64 11.01 -23.39
N VAL A 327 19.61 11.74 -22.96
CA VAL A 327 19.40 12.05 -21.54
C VAL A 327 18.17 11.31 -21.05
N LEU A 328 18.33 10.54 -19.98
CA LEU A 328 17.26 9.72 -19.42
C LEU A 328 16.72 10.32 -18.13
N ASP A 329 15.44 10.63 -18.16
CA ASP A 329 14.68 11.10 -17.01
C ASP A 329 13.73 10.00 -16.52
N ARG A 330 13.82 9.70 -15.23
CA ARG A 330 12.88 8.78 -14.55
C ARG A 330 11.69 9.56 -14.02
N THR A 331 11.08 10.43 -14.82
CA THR A 331 9.89 11.22 -14.45
C THR A 331 9.10 11.60 -15.70
N LYS A 332 7.92 12.21 -15.52
CA LYS A 332 7.17 12.83 -16.60
C LYS A 332 6.65 14.18 -16.13
N GLU A 333 6.89 15.25 -16.90
CA GLU A 333 6.27 16.57 -16.72
C GLU A 333 5.27 16.81 -17.87
N PRO A 334 3.98 16.45 -17.74
CA PRO A 334 3.01 16.61 -18.82
C PRO A 334 2.92 18.05 -19.31
N GLY A 335 3.07 18.27 -20.62
CA GLY A 335 3.05 19.60 -21.24
C GLY A 335 4.35 20.40 -21.10
N GLY A 336 5.38 19.84 -20.45
CA GLY A 336 6.71 20.43 -20.44
C GLY A 336 7.41 20.30 -21.80
N ASP A 337 8.35 21.20 -22.07
CA ASP A 337 9.25 21.22 -23.23
C ASP A 337 10.43 20.23 -23.12
N GLY A 338 10.29 19.24 -22.23
CA GLY A 338 11.28 18.22 -21.89
C GLY A 338 11.35 17.97 -20.38
N GLU A 339 11.92 16.84 -19.96
CA GLU A 339 12.10 16.50 -18.55
C GLU A 339 13.29 17.25 -17.89
N PRO A 340 13.37 17.28 -16.53
CA PRO A 340 14.32 18.13 -15.83
C PRO A 340 15.80 17.92 -16.17
N LEU A 341 16.30 16.67 -16.19
CA LEU A 341 17.71 16.41 -16.46
C LEU A 341 18.04 16.71 -17.93
N TYR A 342 17.16 16.33 -18.86
CA TYR A 342 17.27 16.71 -20.26
C TYR A 342 17.42 18.22 -20.44
N LYS A 343 16.55 19.02 -19.79
CA LYS A 343 16.61 20.49 -19.88
C LYS A 343 17.90 21.07 -19.32
N ASP A 344 18.41 20.53 -18.21
CA ASP A 344 19.68 20.98 -17.62
C ASP A 344 20.88 20.69 -18.55
N VAL A 345 20.90 19.51 -19.18
CA VAL A 345 21.95 19.12 -20.14
C VAL A 345 21.90 19.99 -21.39
N VAL A 346 20.72 20.16 -21.99
CA VAL A 346 20.54 21.02 -23.18
C VAL A 346 20.98 22.46 -22.87
N THR A 347 20.56 23.00 -21.73
CA THR A 347 20.93 24.36 -21.31
C THR A 347 22.44 24.49 -21.10
N THR A 348 23.05 23.49 -20.45
CA THR A 348 24.50 23.47 -20.19
C THR A 348 25.31 23.49 -21.48
N ILE A 349 24.96 22.65 -22.46
CA ILE A 349 25.66 22.58 -23.74
C ILE A 349 25.42 23.84 -24.58
N ALA A 350 24.17 24.35 -24.60
CA ALA A 350 23.85 25.59 -25.30
C ALA A 350 24.62 26.80 -24.73
N GLN A 351 24.75 26.88 -23.40
CA GLN A 351 25.56 27.93 -22.75
C GLN A 351 27.05 27.79 -23.06
N ALA A 352 27.58 26.56 -23.07
CA ALA A 352 28.97 26.31 -23.44
C ALA A 352 29.28 26.75 -24.88
N LEU A 353 28.35 26.52 -25.82
CA LEU A 353 28.46 26.97 -27.22
C LEU A 353 28.34 28.49 -27.39
N ALA A 354 27.50 29.13 -26.57
CA ALA A 354 27.28 30.58 -26.64
C ALA A 354 28.40 31.39 -25.95
N SER A 355 29.23 30.74 -25.13
CA SER A 355 30.32 31.40 -24.42
C SER A 355 31.37 31.93 -25.40
N SER A 356 31.62 33.24 -25.34
CA SER A 356 32.62 33.95 -26.14
C SER A 356 33.96 34.15 -25.41
N ASP A 357 34.29 33.26 -24.46
CA ASP A 357 35.54 33.32 -23.71
C ASP A 357 36.71 32.89 -24.60
N GLU A 358 37.41 33.88 -25.18
CA GLU A 358 38.59 33.68 -26.06
C GLU A 358 39.75 32.93 -25.39
N SER A 359 39.73 32.78 -24.06
CA SER A 359 40.78 32.09 -23.30
C SER A 359 40.61 30.57 -23.20
N ASN A 360 39.46 30.02 -23.60
CA ASN A 360 39.19 28.59 -23.68
C ASN A 360 38.86 28.19 -25.12
N GLN A 361 39.49 27.15 -25.65
CA GLN A 361 39.00 26.53 -26.88
C GLN A 361 37.57 26.02 -26.64
N PRO A 362 36.61 26.29 -27.55
CA PRO A 362 35.25 25.80 -27.39
C PRO A 362 35.26 24.27 -27.43
N GLN A 363 34.82 23.63 -26.34
CA GLN A 363 34.79 22.16 -26.23
C GLN A 363 33.82 21.52 -27.24
N PHE A 364 32.83 22.28 -27.72
CA PHE A 364 31.99 21.90 -28.85
C PHE A 364 32.10 22.98 -29.93
N ASN A 365 32.39 22.58 -31.16
CA ASN A 365 32.33 23.48 -32.32
C ASN A 365 30.91 23.59 -32.90
N THR A 366 30.08 22.58 -32.65
CA THR A 366 28.68 22.49 -33.11
C THR A 366 27.85 21.77 -32.05
N MET A 367 26.54 22.02 -32.02
CA MET A 367 25.62 21.30 -31.15
C MET A 367 25.60 19.80 -31.48
N PRO A 368 25.94 18.90 -30.54
CA PRO A 368 25.74 17.46 -30.75
C PRO A 368 24.25 17.15 -30.86
N LYS A 369 23.90 15.98 -31.42
CA LYS A 369 22.51 15.51 -31.35
C LYS A 369 22.17 15.24 -29.89
N ILE A 370 21.11 15.85 -29.36
CA ILE A 370 20.65 15.59 -27.99
C ILE A 370 19.20 15.13 -28.05
N ILE A 371 18.91 13.96 -27.50
CA ILE A 371 17.55 13.42 -27.40
C ILE A 371 17.17 13.19 -25.93
N GLY A 372 15.89 13.35 -25.61
CA GLY A 372 15.32 13.18 -24.26
C GLY A 372 14.45 11.93 -24.18
N GLY A 373 14.72 11.08 -23.19
CA GLY A 373 14.03 9.81 -23.01
C GLY A 373 13.43 9.65 -21.62
N ARG A 374 12.22 9.13 -21.57
CA ARG A 374 11.60 8.67 -20.31
C ARG A 374 11.69 7.17 -20.17
N TYR A 375 11.97 6.71 -18.95
CA TYR A 375 12.06 5.30 -18.63
C TYR A 375 11.58 5.03 -17.20
N GLY A 376 11.32 3.76 -16.90
CA GLY A 376 11.32 3.27 -15.52
C GLY A 376 10.29 3.86 -14.57
N LEU A 377 9.25 4.54 -15.09
CA LEU A 377 8.19 5.15 -14.27
C LEU A 377 7.48 4.07 -13.45
N SER A 378 7.24 4.34 -12.16
CA SER A 378 6.60 3.40 -11.24
C SER A 378 7.25 2.00 -11.25
N SER A 379 8.59 1.94 -11.19
CA SER A 379 9.40 0.72 -11.28
C SER A 379 9.16 -0.13 -12.53
N LYS A 380 8.74 0.48 -13.65
CA LYS A 380 8.83 -0.18 -14.95
C LYS A 380 10.25 -0.69 -15.17
N GLU A 381 10.38 -1.90 -15.73
CA GLU A 381 11.68 -2.50 -15.95
C GLU A 381 12.55 -1.67 -16.90
N PHE A 382 13.86 -1.75 -16.68
CA PHE A 382 14.88 -1.13 -17.53
C PHE A 382 16.03 -2.10 -17.69
N THR A 383 16.02 -2.85 -18.79
CA THR A 383 16.91 -4.00 -19.02
C THR A 383 18.05 -3.65 -19.98
N PRO A 384 19.09 -4.50 -20.11
CA PRO A 384 20.16 -4.28 -21.08
C PRO A 384 19.68 -4.21 -22.54
N ALA A 385 18.62 -4.95 -22.89
CA ALA A 385 18.00 -4.88 -24.21
C ALA A 385 17.46 -3.47 -24.51
N MET A 386 16.79 -2.87 -23.52
CA MET A 386 16.28 -1.51 -23.60
C MET A 386 17.44 -0.51 -23.73
N VAL A 387 18.51 -0.66 -22.94
CA VAL A 387 19.72 0.18 -23.04
C VAL A 387 20.35 0.10 -24.42
N LYS A 388 20.49 -1.10 -24.99
CA LYS A 388 21.02 -1.26 -26.35
C LYS A 388 20.20 -0.49 -27.38
N SER A 389 18.87 -0.58 -27.31
CA SER A 389 17.97 0.18 -28.19
C SER A 389 18.21 1.68 -28.13
N LEU A 390 18.56 2.24 -26.96
CA LEU A 390 18.94 3.65 -26.83
C LEU A 390 20.19 4.00 -27.65
N PHE A 391 21.23 3.17 -27.58
CA PHE A 391 22.46 3.39 -28.35
C PHE A 391 22.27 3.15 -29.85
N ASP A 392 21.37 2.23 -30.23
CA ASP A 392 20.95 2.00 -31.61
C ASP A 392 20.20 3.24 -32.15
N GLU A 393 19.29 3.82 -31.36
CA GLU A 393 18.56 5.05 -31.69
C GLU A 393 19.53 6.23 -31.88
N LEU A 394 20.51 6.41 -30.98
CA LEU A 394 21.55 7.44 -31.12
C LEU A 394 22.40 7.29 -32.38
N ASN A 395 22.52 6.09 -32.93
CA ASN A 395 23.25 5.83 -34.18
C ASN A 395 22.43 6.17 -35.44
N GLN A 396 21.13 6.47 -35.30
CA GLN A 396 20.30 6.81 -36.43
C GLN A 396 20.63 8.21 -36.99
N LYS A 397 20.33 8.39 -38.28
CA LYS A 397 20.49 9.69 -38.94
C LYS A 397 19.55 10.73 -38.32
N GLN A 398 18.31 10.35 -38.06
CA GLN A 398 17.25 11.17 -37.47
C GLN A 398 16.65 10.43 -36.27
N PRO A 399 17.28 10.48 -35.09
CA PRO A 399 16.71 9.85 -33.90
C PRO A 399 15.43 10.57 -33.47
N LYS A 400 14.54 9.87 -32.75
CA LYS A 400 13.40 10.45 -32.06
C LYS A 400 13.89 11.45 -31.01
N GLN A 401 13.51 12.72 -31.17
CA GLN A 401 13.91 13.79 -30.26
C GLN A 401 13.42 13.54 -28.83
N GLU A 402 12.19 13.05 -28.71
CA GLU A 402 11.54 12.65 -27.47
C GLU A 402 11.12 11.18 -27.61
N PHE A 403 11.37 10.37 -26.59
CA PHE A 403 10.98 8.97 -26.63
C PHE A 403 10.61 8.40 -25.25
N THR A 404 10.01 7.21 -25.28
CA THR A 404 9.82 6.34 -24.10
C THR A 404 10.46 4.98 -24.35
N ILE A 405 10.87 4.27 -23.30
CA ILE A 405 11.40 2.91 -23.41
C ILE A 405 10.83 2.03 -22.29
N GLY A 406 10.50 0.77 -22.63
CA GLY A 406 9.88 -0.19 -21.71
C GLY A 406 8.35 -0.24 -21.74
N ILE A 407 7.70 0.42 -22.70
CA ILE A 407 6.24 0.37 -22.94
C ILE A 407 5.94 0.26 -24.44
N HIS A 408 4.72 -0.13 -24.79
CA HIS A 408 4.21 -0.07 -26.15
C HIS A 408 3.27 1.12 -26.30
N ASP A 409 3.77 2.23 -26.85
CA ASP A 409 3.00 3.44 -27.10
C ASP A 409 2.54 3.48 -28.54
N ASP A 410 1.34 2.95 -28.77
CA ASP A 410 0.65 2.93 -30.06
C ASP A 410 -0.27 4.15 -30.27
N VAL A 411 -0.20 5.15 -29.37
CA VAL A 411 -1.01 6.37 -29.44
C VAL A 411 -0.15 7.56 -29.87
N SER A 412 0.92 7.87 -29.14
CA SER A 412 1.84 8.94 -29.50
C SER A 412 3.08 8.46 -30.26
N HIS A 413 3.26 7.15 -30.39
CA HIS A 413 4.38 6.52 -31.11
C HIS A 413 5.76 6.98 -30.61
N LEU A 414 5.87 7.35 -29.33
CA LEU A 414 7.13 7.77 -28.71
C LEU A 414 7.96 6.58 -28.24
N SER A 415 7.38 5.38 -28.09
CA SER A 415 8.15 4.20 -27.65
C SER A 415 9.21 3.79 -28.67
N LEU A 416 10.36 3.35 -28.17
CA LEU A 416 11.38 2.64 -28.95
C LEU A 416 11.15 1.13 -28.86
N ASP A 417 11.42 0.41 -29.94
CA ASP A 417 11.41 -1.06 -29.96
C ASP A 417 12.75 -1.60 -29.44
N TRP A 418 12.75 -2.78 -28.82
CA TRP A 418 13.98 -3.43 -28.35
C TRP A 418 13.97 -4.93 -28.62
N ASP A 419 15.16 -5.51 -28.75
CA ASP A 419 15.34 -6.96 -28.89
C ASP A 419 15.32 -7.62 -27.50
N GLU A 420 14.16 -8.16 -27.11
CA GLU A 420 13.97 -8.89 -25.86
C GLU A 420 14.90 -10.10 -25.68
N ALA A 421 15.62 -10.57 -26.71
CA ALA A 421 16.56 -11.68 -26.60
C ALA A 421 17.98 -11.23 -26.18
N TYR A 422 18.29 -9.94 -26.22
CA TYR A 422 19.63 -9.44 -25.89
C TYR A 422 20.00 -9.65 -24.42
N ARG A 423 21.15 -10.26 -24.15
CA ARG A 423 21.71 -10.50 -22.80
C ARG A 423 23.20 -10.20 -22.76
N THR A 424 23.66 -9.56 -21.69
CA THR A 424 25.08 -9.26 -21.43
C THR A 424 25.85 -10.53 -21.02
N GLU A 425 27.15 -10.57 -21.30
CA GLU A 425 28.02 -11.67 -20.87
C GLU A 425 28.10 -11.79 -19.33
N GLN A 426 28.11 -10.65 -18.62
CA GLN A 426 28.10 -10.64 -17.15
C GLN A 426 26.84 -11.31 -16.58
N SER A 427 25.67 -11.04 -17.15
CA SER A 427 24.41 -11.64 -16.72
C SER A 427 24.42 -13.18 -16.89
N LYS A 428 25.08 -13.69 -17.93
CA LYS A 428 25.20 -15.13 -18.21
C LYS A 428 26.11 -15.88 -17.23
N GLN A 429 27.04 -15.19 -16.55
CA GLN A 429 27.97 -15.79 -15.60
C GLN A 429 27.39 -15.95 -14.18
N ASN A 430 26.34 -15.19 -13.87
CA ASN A 430 25.68 -15.27 -12.56
C ASN A 430 24.79 -16.50 -12.45
N TYR A 431 24.75 -17.12 -11.28
CA TYR A 431 23.70 -18.08 -10.93
C TYR A 431 22.41 -17.32 -10.61
N GLN A 432 21.30 -17.67 -11.26
CA GLN A 432 20.05 -16.94 -11.15
C GLN A 432 18.90 -17.85 -10.68
N ALA A 433 18.27 -17.50 -9.56
CA ALA A 433 17.20 -18.28 -8.96
C ALA A 433 15.91 -17.46 -8.77
N ILE A 434 14.78 -18.06 -9.13
CA ILE A 434 13.44 -17.47 -8.97
C ILE A 434 12.57 -18.34 -8.05
N PHE A 435 11.89 -17.69 -7.10
CA PHE A 435 11.00 -18.38 -6.17
C PHE A 435 9.63 -17.73 -6.19
N TYR A 436 8.62 -18.53 -6.50
CA TYR A 436 7.22 -18.13 -6.49
C TYR A 436 6.54 -18.68 -5.23
N GLY A 437 6.18 -17.76 -4.33
CA GLY A 437 5.53 -18.04 -3.06
C GLY A 437 4.18 -17.35 -2.94
N LEU A 438 3.42 -17.72 -1.92
CA LEU A 438 2.20 -17.05 -1.51
C LEU A 438 2.49 -16.06 -0.39
N GLY A 439 1.91 -14.86 -0.43
CA GLY A 439 2.01 -13.87 0.63
C GLY A 439 1.63 -14.49 1.99
N SER A 440 2.58 -14.46 2.94
CA SER A 440 2.53 -15.09 4.27
C SER A 440 2.88 -16.59 4.38
N ASP A 441 3.39 -17.25 3.34
CA ASP A 441 3.91 -18.64 3.42
C ASP A 441 5.36 -18.74 3.92
N GLY A 442 6.05 -17.61 4.02
CA GLY A 442 7.43 -17.47 4.51
C GLY A 442 8.53 -17.57 3.44
N THR A 443 8.18 -17.63 2.15
CA THR A 443 9.13 -17.72 1.02
C THR A 443 10.13 -16.58 1.00
N VAL A 444 9.67 -15.34 1.03
CA VAL A 444 10.53 -14.14 1.04
C VAL A 444 11.50 -14.17 2.23
N SER A 445 11.01 -14.52 3.43
CA SER A 445 11.86 -14.60 4.62
C SER A 445 12.94 -15.68 4.50
N ALA A 446 12.60 -16.85 3.94
CA ALA A 446 13.57 -17.90 3.67
C ALA A 446 14.62 -17.44 2.64
N ASN A 447 14.21 -16.76 1.57
CA ASN A 447 15.13 -16.24 0.56
C ASN A 447 16.06 -15.15 1.10
N LYS A 448 15.55 -14.21 1.92
CA LYS A 448 16.40 -13.25 2.65
C LYS A 448 17.44 -13.95 3.52
N ASN A 449 17.07 -15.06 4.16
CA ASN A 449 18.00 -15.87 4.95
C ASN A 449 19.01 -16.62 4.07
N SER A 450 18.58 -17.20 2.93
CA SER A 450 19.47 -17.87 1.97
C SER A 450 20.53 -16.93 1.41
N ILE A 451 20.16 -15.70 1.04
CA ILE A 451 21.12 -14.67 0.60
C ILE A 451 22.18 -14.41 1.68
N LYS A 452 21.76 -14.30 2.95
CA LYS A 452 22.68 -14.07 4.06
C LYS A 452 23.64 -15.25 4.24
N ILE A 453 23.14 -16.48 4.24
CA ILE A 453 23.96 -17.69 4.33
C ILE A 453 24.99 -17.73 3.20
N ILE A 454 24.57 -17.51 1.95
CA ILE A 454 25.47 -17.55 0.80
C ILE A 454 26.50 -16.41 0.86
N GLY A 455 26.07 -15.19 1.17
CA GLY A 455 26.95 -14.02 1.21
C GLY A 455 27.96 -14.04 2.37
N GLU A 456 27.63 -14.68 3.50
CA GLU A 456 28.51 -14.81 4.68
C GLU A 456 29.50 -15.99 4.55
N LEU A 457 29.10 -17.08 3.90
CA LEU A 457 29.89 -18.32 3.80
C LEU A 457 30.60 -18.49 2.44
N SER A 458 30.44 -17.56 1.50
CA SER A 458 31.13 -17.57 0.22
C SER A 458 31.71 -16.21 -0.15
N ASP A 459 32.71 -16.21 -1.03
CA ASP A 459 33.31 -15.00 -1.58
C ASP A 459 32.46 -14.34 -2.67
N ASN A 460 31.37 -14.98 -3.09
CA ASN A 460 30.48 -14.43 -4.11
C ASN A 460 29.82 -13.12 -3.64
N TYR A 461 29.60 -12.25 -4.62
CA TYR A 461 28.62 -11.18 -4.51
C TYR A 461 27.22 -11.79 -4.58
N VAL A 462 26.30 -11.20 -3.84
CA VAL A 462 24.92 -11.67 -3.77
C VAL A 462 23.98 -10.49 -3.93
N GLN A 463 22.87 -10.72 -4.62
CA GLN A 463 21.80 -9.77 -4.84
C GLN A 463 20.46 -10.47 -4.58
N GLY A 464 19.54 -9.77 -3.91
CA GLY A 464 18.16 -10.22 -3.75
C GLY A 464 17.17 -9.10 -3.96
N TYR A 465 16.23 -9.32 -4.88
CA TYR A 465 15.11 -8.44 -5.14
C TYR A 465 13.79 -9.20 -4.99
N PHE A 466 12.77 -8.55 -4.44
CA PHE A 466 11.50 -9.20 -4.09
C PHE A 466 10.34 -8.39 -4.67
N VAL A 467 9.61 -9.02 -5.59
CA VAL A 467 8.37 -8.48 -6.17
C VAL A 467 7.22 -8.89 -5.26
N TYR A 468 6.56 -7.88 -4.70
CA TYR A 468 5.37 -8.05 -3.89
C TYR A 468 4.14 -7.61 -4.67
N ASP A 469 3.03 -8.30 -4.47
CA ASP A 469 1.72 -7.74 -4.76
C ASP A 469 1.32 -6.78 -3.63
N SER A 470 0.62 -5.71 -3.96
CA SER A 470 0.01 -4.79 -3.00
C SER A 470 -1.09 -5.47 -2.16
N LYS A 471 -1.64 -6.59 -2.62
CA LYS A 471 -2.47 -7.49 -1.79
C LYS A 471 -1.65 -8.09 -0.64
N LYS A 472 -1.97 -7.69 0.59
CA LYS A 472 -1.21 -8.07 1.81
C LYS A 472 -1.09 -9.57 2.09
N SER A 473 -2.05 -10.39 1.70
CA SER A 473 -2.01 -11.83 1.96
C SER A 473 -2.66 -12.64 0.85
N GLY A 474 -2.11 -13.83 0.60
CA GLY A 474 -2.67 -14.76 -0.37
C GLY A 474 -2.51 -14.32 -1.83
N ALA A 475 -1.59 -13.40 -2.10
CA ALA A 475 -1.18 -13.02 -3.45
C ALA A 475 0.20 -13.59 -3.78
N VAL A 476 0.58 -13.58 -5.05
CA VAL A 476 1.88 -14.11 -5.48
C VAL A 476 3.02 -13.20 -4.99
N THR A 477 4.12 -13.82 -4.60
CA THR A 477 5.39 -13.14 -4.30
C THR A 477 6.47 -13.79 -5.15
N VAL A 478 7.29 -12.99 -5.82
CA VAL A 478 8.36 -13.50 -6.69
C VAL A 478 9.69 -12.99 -6.18
N SER A 479 10.58 -13.89 -5.78
CA SER A 479 11.92 -13.54 -5.32
C SER A 479 12.92 -13.80 -6.45
N HIS A 480 13.76 -12.81 -6.76
CA HIS A 480 14.84 -12.89 -7.73
C HIS A 480 16.18 -12.82 -7.01
N LEU A 481 16.95 -13.91 -7.08
CA LEU A 481 18.25 -14.01 -6.43
C LEU A 481 19.35 -14.18 -7.47
N ARG A 482 20.46 -13.46 -7.31
CA ARG A 482 21.66 -13.62 -8.13
C ARG A 482 22.89 -13.82 -7.24
N PHE A 483 23.78 -14.71 -7.66
CA PHE A 483 25.06 -14.96 -7.00
C PHE A 483 26.15 -15.09 -8.06
N GLY A 484 27.29 -14.43 -7.85
CA GLY A 484 28.39 -14.47 -8.81
C GLY A 484 29.73 -13.98 -8.27
N PRO A 485 30.83 -14.26 -8.97
CA PRO A 485 32.18 -13.89 -8.53
C PRO A 485 32.51 -12.41 -8.73
N GLN A 486 31.71 -11.68 -9.51
CA GLN A 486 31.89 -10.26 -9.81
C GLN A 486 30.78 -9.42 -9.15
N PRO A 487 31.00 -8.12 -8.89
CA PRO A 487 29.95 -7.22 -8.42
C PRO A 487 28.71 -7.28 -9.32
N ILE A 488 27.54 -7.49 -8.74
CA ILE A 488 26.29 -7.65 -9.49
C ILE A 488 25.68 -6.26 -9.73
N ARG A 489 25.65 -5.80 -10.98
CA ARG A 489 25.08 -4.51 -11.42
C ARG A 489 23.66 -4.61 -11.98
N SER A 490 23.11 -5.81 -12.02
CA SER A 490 21.86 -6.12 -12.70
C SER A 490 20.64 -5.59 -11.93
N ALA A 491 20.42 -4.27 -11.99
CA ALA A 491 19.30 -3.55 -11.37
C ALA A 491 17.98 -3.73 -12.16
N TYR A 492 17.70 -4.97 -12.58
CA TYR A 492 16.52 -5.41 -13.33
C TYR A 492 16.14 -6.83 -12.89
N LEU A 493 14.93 -7.29 -13.20
CA LEU A 493 14.45 -8.63 -12.89
C LEU A 493 15.21 -9.71 -13.68
N ILE A 494 15.15 -10.95 -13.23
CA ILE A 494 15.67 -12.08 -14.03
C ILE A 494 14.75 -12.24 -15.25
N GLU A 495 15.32 -12.22 -16.45
CA GLU A 495 14.57 -12.19 -17.71
C GLU A 495 14.28 -13.61 -18.26
N ASP A 496 13.57 -13.67 -19.38
CA ASP A 496 13.22 -14.93 -20.04
C ASP A 496 14.48 -15.71 -20.44
N GLY A 497 14.46 -17.02 -20.19
CA GLY A 497 15.57 -17.93 -20.50
C GLY A 497 16.81 -17.84 -19.59
N GLN A 498 16.76 -17.10 -18.48
CA GLN A 498 17.94 -16.83 -17.65
C GLN A 498 18.06 -17.64 -16.35
N ALA A 499 16.96 -18.10 -15.77
CA ALA A 499 16.97 -18.71 -14.45
C ALA A 499 17.55 -20.14 -14.49
N ASP A 500 18.62 -20.38 -13.72
CA ASP A 500 19.20 -21.70 -13.49
C ASP A 500 18.37 -22.53 -12.49
N PHE A 501 17.53 -21.87 -11.69
CA PHE A 501 16.65 -22.51 -10.73
C PHE A 501 15.30 -21.79 -10.61
N ILE A 502 14.21 -22.55 -10.64
CA ILE A 502 12.86 -22.06 -10.33
C ILE A 502 12.22 -22.93 -9.24
N ALA A 503 11.61 -22.30 -8.24
CA ALA A 503 10.74 -22.98 -7.28
C ALA A 503 9.30 -22.45 -7.32
N CYS A 504 8.34 -23.38 -7.37
CA CYS A 504 6.92 -23.13 -7.29
C CYS A 504 6.38 -23.70 -5.98
N HIS A 505 6.11 -22.82 -5.00
CA HIS A 505 5.66 -23.23 -3.68
C HIS A 505 4.15 -23.50 -3.60
N GLN A 506 3.41 -23.13 -4.65
CA GLN A 506 1.97 -23.40 -4.82
C GLN A 506 1.72 -23.97 -6.21
N SER A 507 1.46 -25.28 -6.34
CA SER A 507 1.26 -25.94 -7.64
C SER A 507 0.16 -25.30 -8.51
N THR A 508 -0.85 -24.67 -7.89
CA THR A 508 -1.92 -23.94 -8.59
C THR A 508 -1.44 -22.72 -9.36
N PHE A 509 -0.23 -22.23 -9.12
CA PHE A 509 0.35 -21.11 -9.88
C PHE A 509 0.70 -21.49 -11.31
N LEU A 510 0.96 -22.78 -11.59
CA LEU A 510 1.35 -23.24 -12.93
C LEU A 510 0.24 -23.10 -13.97
N SER A 511 -1.03 -23.09 -13.54
CA SER A 511 -2.15 -22.81 -14.44
C SER A 511 -2.49 -21.32 -14.56
N LYS A 512 -1.81 -20.44 -13.80
CA LYS A 512 -2.10 -19.01 -13.72
C LYS A 512 -0.99 -18.13 -14.29
N PHE A 513 0.27 -18.52 -14.10
CA PHE A 513 1.42 -17.71 -14.45
C PHE A 513 2.37 -18.48 -15.39
N PRO A 514 2.97 -17.82 -16.39
CA PRO A 514 3.94 -18.43 -17.29
C PRO A 514 5.33 -18.53 -16.62
N MET A 515 5.42 -19.29 -15.54
CA MET A 515 6.59 -19.29 -14.64
C MET A 515 7.87 -19.83 -15.32
N LEU A 516 7.70 -20.79 -16.24
CA LEU A 516 8.81 -21.48 -16.91
C LEU A 516 9.34 -20.73 -18.14
N ASP A 517 8.78 -19.59 -18.53
CA ASP A 517 9.36 -18.74 -19.59
C ASP A 517 10.76 -18.26 -19.18
N LYS A 518 10.92 -17.98 -17.89
CA LYS A 518 12.17 -17.56 -17.25
C LYS A 518 13.26 -18.64 -17.18
N VAL A 519 12.91 -19.92 -17.38
CA VAL A 519 13.84 -21.03 -17.13
C VAL A 519 14.85 -21.21 -18.27
N LYS A 520 16.10 -21.48 -17.91
CA LYS A 520 17.18 -21.81 -18.84
C LYS A 520 17.12 -23.30 -19.25
N PRO A 521 17.59 -23.67 -20.46
CA PRO A 521 17.76 -25.09 -20.80
C PRO A 521 18.65 -25.85 -19.80
N GLY A 522 18.21 -27.03 -19.38
CA GLY A 522 18.90 -27.90 -18.42
C GLY A 522 18.77 -27.49 -16.95
N ALA A 523 18.06 -26.40 -16.64
CA ALA A 523 17.89 -25.88 -15.28
C ALA A 523 17.04 -26.78 -14.37
N THR A 524 17.01 -26.44 -13.08
CA THR A 524 16.25 -27.17 -12.06
C THR A 524 14.92 -26.51 -11.77
N PHE A 525 13.84 -27.30 -11.71
CA PHE A 525 12.51 -26.86 -11.31
C PHE A 525 12.00 -27.66 -10.11
N LEU A 526 11.68 -26.96 -9.01
CA LEU A 526 11.14 -27.52 -7.77
C LEU A 526 9.66 -27.16 -7.60
N ILE A 527 8.79 -28.16 -7.41
CA ILE A 527 7.36 -27.96 -7.15
C ILE A 527 6.93 -28.52 -5.80
N ASN A 528 6.17 -27.73 -5.03
CA ASN A 528 5.42 -28.20 -3.87
C ASN A 528 4.07 -28.76 -4.32
N SER A 529 3.86 -30.07 -4.20
CA SER A 529 2.63 -30.76 -4.62
C SER A 529 2.29 -31.89 -3.65
N ASP A 530 0.99 -32.10 -3.41
CA ASP A 530 0.47 -33.21 -2.60
C ASP A 530 0.24 -34.49 -3.42
N MET A 531 0.49 -34.43 -4.73
CA MET A 531 0.44 -35.59 -5.62
C MET A 531 1.67 -36.48 -5.41
N ALA A 532 1.48 -37.79 -5.54
CA ALA A 532 2.58 -38.74 -5.51
C ALA A 532 3.55 -38.50 -6.69
N SER A 533 4.84 -38.76 -6.46
CA SER A 533 5.90 -38.44 -7.44
C SER A 533 5.77 -39.15 -8.77
N ASP A 534 5.14 -40.33 -8.80
CA ASP A 534 4.82 -41.11 -9.99
C ASP A 534 3.62 -40.55 -10.78
N LYS A 535 2.83 -39.65 -10.18
CA LYS A 535 1.62 -39.05 -10.79
C LYS A 535 1.73 -37.56 -11.05
N VAL A 536 2.68 -36.87 -10.43
CA VAL A 536 2.77 -35.41 -10.51
C VAL A 536 2.91 -34.92 -11.95
N TRP A 537 3.68 -35.64 -12.78
CA TRP A 537 3.86 -35.33 -14.20
C TRP A 537 2.53 -35.18 -14.93
N ASP A 538 1.63 -36.16 -14.76
CA ASP A 538 0.31 -36.20 -15.41
C ASP A 538 -0.65 -35.11 -14.92
N THR A 539 -0.33 -34.44 -13.81
CA THR A 539 -1.15 -33.34 -13.25
C THR A 539 -0.70 -31.96 -13.69
N LEU A 540 0.45 -31.84 -14.35
CA LEU A 540 0.96 -30.55 -14.84
C LEU A 540 0.17 -30.08 -16.08
N PRO A 541 -0.02 -28.76 -16.26
CA PRO A 541 -0.58 -28.21 -17.50
C PRO A 541 0.24 -28.64 -18.72
N SER A 542 -0.41 -28.83 -19.86
CA SER A 542 0.24 -29.30 -21.09
C SER A 542 1.35 -28.35 -21.55
N GLU A 543 1.13 -27.04 -21.46
CA GLU A 543 2.13 -26.02 -21.78
C GLU A 543 3.35 -26.11 -20.85
N THR A 544 3.14 -26.46 -19.58
CA THR A 544 4.24 -26.66 -18.61
C THR A 544 5.06 -27.91 -18.96
N GLN A 545 4.39 -29.01 -19.33
CA GLN A 545 5.05 -30.24 -19.75
C GLN A 545 5.88 -30.04 -21.01
N GLU A 546 5.35 -29.32 -22.00
CA GLU A 546 6.04 -28.98 -23.25
C GLU A 546 7.36 -28.24 -22.98
N VAL A 547 7.33 -27.19 -22.15
CA VAL A 547 8.54 -26.43 -21.79
C VAL A 547 9.55 -27.30 -21.03
N ILE A 548 9.10 -28.18 -20.12
CA ILE A 548 9.98 -29.11 -19.40
C ILE A 548 10.73 -30.05 -20.36
N LEU A 549 10.03 -30.59 -21.35
CA LEU A 549 10.61 -31.48 -22.36
C LEU A 549 11.56 -30.72 -23.29
N GLU A 550 11.09 -29.60 -23.87
CA GLU A 550 11.86 -28.78 -24.82
C GLU A 550 13.18 -28.31 -24.22
N LYS A 551 13.12 -27.77 -23.00
CA LYS A 551 14.28 -27.23 -22.29
C LYS A 551 15.04 -28.28 -21.47
N SER A 552 14.66 -29.56 -21.51
CA SER A 552 15.30 -30.64 -20.75
C SER A 552 15.45 -30.34 -19.24
N ILE A 553 14.39 -29.79 -18.63
CA ILE A 553 14.37 -29.31 -17.24
C ILE A 553 14.44 -30.48 -16.25
N GLN A 554 15.22 -30.32 -15.19
CA GLN A 554 15.29 -31.28 -14.09
C GLN A 554 14.16 -31.03 -13.08
N LEU A 555 13.10 -31.84 -13.12
CA LEU A 555 11.92 -31.69 -12.24
C LEU A 555 12.08 -32.41 -10.90
N TYR A 556 11.83 -31.69 -9.81
CA TYR A 556 11.80 -32.20 -8.43
C TYR A 556 10.48 -31.87 -7.75
N VAL A 557 9.96 -32.78 -6.94
CA VAL A 557 8.69 -32.64 -6.21
C VAL A 557 8.85 -32.91 -4.72
N ILE A 558 8.07 -32.21 -3.90
CA ILE A 558 7.93 -32.45 -2.46
C ILE A 558 6.50 -32.09 -1.98
N ASP A 559 5.95 -32.85 -1.03
CA ASP A 559 4.73 -32.47 -0.30
C ASP A 559 5.11 -31.75 1.01
N ALA A 560 5.44 -30.46 0.88
CA ALA A 560 5.92 -29.68 2.02
C ALA A 560 4.83 -29.47 3.08
N TYR A 561 3.55 -29.43 2.69
CA TYR A 561 2.44 -29.27 3.62
C TYR A 561 2.23 -30.48 4.51
N LYS A 562 2.34 -31.69 3.97
CA LYS A 562 2.27 -32.92 4.76
C LYS A 562 3.44 -33.04 5.74
N ILE A 563 4.64 -32.65 5.31
CA ILE A 563 5.83 -32.62 6.18
C ILE A 563 5.64 -31.59 7.30
N ALA A 564 5.21 -30.37 6.97
CA ALA A 564 4.93 -29.32 7.94
C ALA A 564 3.87 -29.74 8.96
N LYS A 565 2.77 -30.38 8.52
CA LYS A 565 1.72 -30.90 9.40
C LYS A 565 2.24 -31.97 10.34
N ARG A 566 3.01 -32.95 9.84
CA ARG A 566 3.62 -34.01 10.67
C ARG A 566 4.62 -33.46 11.69
N ALA A 567 5.35 -32.42 11.33
CA ALA A 567 6.32 -31.76 12.21
C ALA A 567 5.69 -30.79 13.23
N GLY A 568 4.38 -30.49 13.11
CA GLY A 568 3.70 -29.52 13.98
C GLY A 568 3.86 -28.05 13.56
N LEU A 569 4.27 -27.78 12.33
CA LEU A 569 4.42 -26.44 11.74
C LEU A 569 3.17 -25.95 10.98
N ASN A 570 2.11 -26.76 10.95
CA ASN A 570 0.85 -26.48 10.25
C ASN A 570 1.06 -26.14 8.76
N LYS A 571 0.80 -24.89 8.34
CA LYS A 571 0.88 -24.44 6.95
C LYS A 571 2.23 -23.82 6.57
N ARG A 572 3.23 -23.83 7.47
CA ARG A 572 4.54 -23.19 7.21
C ARG A 572 5.49 -24.14 6.50
N ILE A 573 5.79 -23.84 5.24
CA ILE A 573 6.64 -24.66 4.36
C ILE A 573 8.02 -24.06 4.09
N ASN A 574 8.25 -22.82 4.53
CA ASN A 574 9.45 -22.03 4.24
C ASN A 574 10.78 -22.74 4.51
N THR A 575 10.96 -23.32 5.70
CA THR A 575 12.21 -24.03 6.06
C THR A 575 12.42 -25.28 5.20
N ILE A 576 11.33 -25.99 4.86
CA ILE A 576 11.37 -27.21 4.04
C ILE A 576 11.80 -26.86 2.61
N MET A 577 11.18 -25.85 2.01
CA MET A 577 11.52 -25.40 0.65
C MET A 577 12.95 -24.83 0.57
N GLN A 578 13.39 -24.13 1.61
CA GLN A 578 14.76 -23.61 1.71
C GLN A 578 15.80 -24.73 1.70
N VAL A 579 15.57 -25.79 2.48
CA VAL A 579 16.42 -26.98 2.51
C VAL A 579 16.49 -27.64 1.14
N CYS A 580 15.34 -27.75 0.45
CA CYS A 580 15.29 -28.31 -0.89
C CYS A 580 16.14 -27.49 -1.87
N PHE A 581 16.03 -26.16 -1.86
CA PHE A 581 16.84 -25.29 -2.69
C PHE A 581 18.34 -25.57 -2.53
N PHE A 582 18.88 -25.54 -1.31
CA PHE A 582 20.30 -25.83 -1.09
C PHE A 582 20.71 -27.26 -1.47
N ALA A 583 19.80 -28.22 -1.36
CA ALA A 583 20.09 -29.62 -1.66
C ALA A 583 20.25 -29.91 -3.17
N ILE A 584 19.59 -29.15 -4.05
CA ILE A 584 19.53 -29.44 -5.50
C ILE A 584 19.98 -28.29 -6.40
N SER A 585 20.34 -27.13 -5.84
CA SER A 585 20.84 -25.97 -6.58
C SER A 585 22.34 -26.02 -6.90
N ASN A 586 23.11 -26.79 -6.13
CA ASN A 586 24.58 -26.85 -6.17
C ASN A 586 25.30 -25.50 -5.97
N VAL A 587 24.64 -24.51 -5.36
CA VAL A 587 25.22 -23.16 -5.11
C VAL A 587 26.27 -23.21 -3.99
N MET A 588 26.20 -24.21 -3.11
CA MET A 588 27.09 -24.42 -1.97
C MET A 588 27.16 -25.91 -1.61
N GLU A 589 28.21 -26.33 -0.89
CA GLU A 589 28.28 -27.68 -0.32
C GLU A 589 27.06 -27.95 0.60
N ARG A 590 26.35 -29.05 0.33
CA ARG A 590 25.12 -29.43 1.02
C ARG A 590 25.28 -29.54 2.54
N SER A 591 26.38 -30.09 3.02
CA SER A 591 26.62 -30.32 4.46
C SER A 591 26.71 -28.98 5.22
N VAL A 592 27.47 -28.03 4.66
CA VAL A 592 27.67 -26.67 5.17
C VAL A 592 26.36 -25.89 5.17
N ALA A 593 25.62 -25.93 4.06
CA ALA A 593 24.34 -25.25 3.94
C ALA A 593 23.31 -25.75 4.97
N LEU A 594 23.20 -27.07 5.16
CA LEU A 594 22.28 -27.65 6.15
C LEU A 594 22.62 -27.24 7.58
N GLN A 595 23.91 -27.21 7.93
CA GLN A 595 24.34 -26.75 9.24
C GLN A 595 24.00 -25.26 9.46
N ALA A 596 24.28 -24.41 8.47
CA ALA A 596 23.95 -22.98 8.53
C ALA A 596 22.44 -22.72 8.67
N ILE A 597 21.60 -23.49 7.98
CA ILE A 597 20.14 -23.42 8.14
C ILE A 597 19.73 -23.82 9.57
N LYS A 598 20.27 -24.92 10.10
CA LYS A 598 19.99 -25.38 11.48
C LYS A 598 20.40 -24.31 12.50
N ASP A 599 21.55 -23.67 12.32
CA ASP A 599 22.05 -22.61 13.18
C ASP A 599 21.18 -21.34 13.09
N ALA A 600 20.76 -20.96 11.89
CA ALA A 600 19.84 -19.83 11.68
C ALA A 600 18.47 -20.06 12.34
N VAL A 601 17.93 -21.28 12.24
CA VAL A 601 16.69 -21.69 12.91
C VAL A 601 16.86 -21.66 14.43
N ALA A 602 17.99 -22.15 14.95
CA ALA A 602 18.30 -22.10 16.39
C ALA A 602 18.39 -20.66 16.90
N LYS A 603 19.06 -19.77 16.16
CA LYS A 603 19.16 -18.34 16.48
C LYS A 603 17.79 -17.66 16.48
N THR A 604 16.93 -17.99 15.51
CA THR A 604 15.62 -17.34 15.32
C THR A 604 14.56 -17.83 16.32
N TYR A 605 14.49 -19.15 16.56
CA TYR A 605 13.41 -19.77 17.33
C TYR A 605 13.84 -20.27 18.71
N GLY A 606 15.14 -20.43 18.96
CA GLY A 606 15.64 -20.97 20.23
C GLY A 606 15.30 -20.13 21.45
N ARG A 607 15.21 -18.80 21.29
CA ARG A 607 14.78 -17.87 22.35
C ARG A 607 13.25 -17.78 22.51
N LYS A 608 12.48 -18.18 21.49
CA LYS A 608 11.02 -18.01 21.44
C LYS A 608 10.25 -19.26 21.92
N SER A 609 10.64 -20.46 21.46
CA SER A 609 9.98 -21.71 21.86
C SER A 609 10.81 -22.94 21.51
N LYS A 610 11.08 -23.79 22.52
CA LYS A 610 11.74 -25.09 22.33
C LYS A 610 10.93 -26.05 21.45
N MET A 611 9.59 -25.96 21.51
CA MET A 611 8.69 -26.79 20.70
C MET A 611 8.79 -26.41 19.21
N ILE A 612 8.77 -25.11 18.90
CA ILE A 612 8.88 -24.61 17.51
C ILE A 612 10.26 -24.93 16.94
N LEU A 613 11.32 -24.81 17.75
CA LEU A 613 12.67 -25.19 17.34
C LEU A 613 12.73 -26.67 16.94
N LYS A 614 12.26 -27.58 17.83
CA LYS A 614 12.24 -29.02 17.54
C LYS A 614 11.44 -29.33 16.27
N ALA A 615 10.27 -28.71 16.11
CA ALA A 615 9.43 -28.85 14.93
C ALA A 615 10.15 -28.46 13.64
N ASN A 616 10.89 -27.33 13.64
CA ASN A 616 11.69 -26.92 12.47
C ASN A 616 12.84 -27.88 12.18
N LEU A 617 13.56 -28.34 13.20
CA LEU A 617 14.66 -29.30 13.02
C LEU A 617 14.14 -30.63 12.43
N THR A 618 13.05 -31.16 12.95
CA THR A 618 12.38 -32.35 12.39
C THR A 618 11.90 -32.14 10.96
N ALA A 619 11.40 -30.94 10.62
CA ALA A 619 11.01 -30.63 9.26
C ALA A 619 12.21 -30.58 8.29
N ILE A 620 13.36 -30.06 8.73
CA ILE A 620 14.62 -30.04 7.95
C ILE A 620 15.06 -31.45 7.60
N ASP A 621 15.14 -32.35 8.60
CA ASP A 621 15.63 -33.71 8.40
C ASP A 621 14.68 -34.50 7.46
N ASN A 622 13.36 -34.39 7.67
CA ASN A 622 12.36 -35.05 6.83
C ASN A 622 12.29 -34.50 5.40
N ALA A 623 12.65 -33.23 5.16
CA ALA A 623 12.59 -32.62 3.83
C ALA A 623 13.47 -33.37 2.82
N LEU A 624 14.70 -33.73 3.24
CA LEU A 624 15.67 -34.39 2.36
C LEU A 624 15.26 -35.82 1.99
N GLU A 625 14.61 -36.53 2.91
CA GLU A 625 14.13 -37.91 2.68
C GLU A 625 12.92 -37.96 1.73
N ASN A 626 12.18 -36.85 1.62
CA ASN A 626 10.93 -36.77 0.86
C ASN A 626 11.05 -35.92 -0.41
N LEU A 627 12.24 -35.40 -0.73
CA LEU A 627 12.52 -34.69 -1.97
C LEU A 627 12.83 -35.70 -3.07
N VAL A 628 11.99 -35.75 -4.10
CA VAL A 628 12.07 -36.77 -5.15
C VAL A 628 12.29 -36.11 -6.52
N LYS A 629 13.24 -36.65 -7.29
CA LYS A 629 13.40 -36.32 -8.71
C LYS A 629 12.34 -37.05 -9.52
N VAL A 630 11.61 -36.35 -10.37
CA VAL A 630 10.53 -36.91 -11.18
C VAL A 630 11.10 -37.44 -12.50
N GLU A 631 10.75 -38.66 -12.87
CA GLU A 631 11.04 -39.19 -14.20
C GLU A 631 10.06 -38.60 -15.22
N VAL A 632 10.58 -37.85 -16.18
CA VAL A 632 9.79 -37.21 -17.24
C VAL A 632 9.69 -38.15 -18.43
N ASN A 633 8.48 -38.51 -18.86
CA ASN A 633 8.24 -39.45 -19.96
C ASN A 633 7.79 -38.72 -21.24
N SER A 634 8.48 -38.96 -22.37
CA SER A 634 8.21 -38.32 -23.67
C SER A 634 7.03 -38.93 -24.43
N SER A 635 6.44 -40.04 -23.95
CA SER A 635 5.40 -40.80 -24.66
C SER A 635 3.96 -40.38 -24.33
N THR A 636 3.75 -39.46 -23.37
CA THR A 636 2.40 -39.04 -22.96
C THR A 636 1.85 -37.95 -23.88
N LYS A 637 0.93 -38.30 -24.80
CA LYS A 637 0.09 -37.31 -25.49
C LYS A 637 -0.93 -36.75 -24.51
N CYS A 638 -0.74 -35.51 -24.05
CA CYS A 638 -1.64 -34.91 -23.09
C CYS A 638 -2.89 -34.33 -23.78
N THR A 639 -4.06 -34.67 -23.24
CA THR A 639 -5.32 -33.98 -23.51
C THR A 639 -5.21 -32.53 -23.02
N LYS A 640 -5.51 -31.55 -23.90
CA LYS A 640 -5.64 -30.13 -23.52
C LYS A 640 -6.64 -30.01 -22.36
N GLN A 641 -6.15 -29.94 -21.11
CA GLN A 641 -6.92 -29.34 -20.05
C GLN A 641 -6.83 -27.84 -20.29
N GLN A 642 -7.88 -27.26 -20.90
CA GLN A 642 -8.04 -25.81 -20.94
C GLN A 642 -7.85 -25.30 -19.51
N ALA A 643 -6.84 -24.44 -19.31
CA ALA A 643 -6.80 -23.57 -18.15
C ALA A 643 -8.20 -22.99 -17.98
N HIS A 644 -8.77 -23.09 -16.77
CA HIS A 644 -10.10 -22.57 -16.49
C HIS A 644 -10.12 -21.07 -16.82
N SER A 645 -10.50 -20.71 -18.06
CA SER A 645 -10.81 -19.33 -18.40
C SER A 645 -12.11 -19.02 -17.66
N PRO A 646 -12.18 -18.00 -16.81
CA PRO A 646 -13.45 -17.58 -16.24
C PRO A 646 -14.41 -17.29 -17.40
N ASP A 647 -15.62 -17.86 -17.33
CA ASP A 647 -16.66 -17.86 -18.37
C ASP A 647 -16.63 -16.56 -19.20
N SER A 648 -16.16 -16.67 -20.45
CA SER A 648 -15.98 -15.53 -21.38
C SER A 648 -17.28 -14.91 -21.87
N LYS A 649 -18.43 -15.45 -21.46
CA LYS A 649 -19.74 -15.06 -22.01
C LYS A 649 -20.30 -13.76 -21.42
N THR A 650 -19.79 -13.28 -20.28
CA THR A 650 -20.31 -12.08 -19.59
C THR A 650 -19.28 -10.97 -19.38
N ALA A 651 -18.00 -11.20 -19.71
CA ALA A 651 -16.95 -10.20 -19.53
C ALA A 651 -17.01 -9.10 -20.59
N SER A 652 -16.77 -7.85 -20.19
CA SER A 652 -16.62 -6.76 -21.14
C SER A 652 -15.30 -6.88 -21.92
N ASN A 653 -15.23 -6.22 -23.08
CA ASN A 653 -14.01 -6.17 -23.89
C ASN A 653 -12.80 -5.64 -23.08
N PHE A 654 -13.03 -4.67 -22.19
CA PHE A 654 -11.99 -4.17 -21.29
C PHE A 654 -11.50 -5.24 -20.30
N VAL A 655 -12.42 -6.01 -19.71
CA VAL A 655 -12.04 -7.09 -18.78
C VAL A 655 -11.23 -8.17 -19.51
N GLU A 656 -11.63 -8.55 -20.72
CA GLU A 656 -10.93 -9.56 -21.52
C GLU A 656 -9.53 -9.11 -21.94
N LYS A 657 -9.37 -7.88 -22.44
CA LYS A 657 -8.11 -7.40 -23.02
C LYS A 657 -7.15 -6.76 -22.03
N VAL A 658 -7.65 -6.24 -20.91
CA VAL A 658 -6.85 -5.50 -19.92
C VAL A 658 -6.81 -6.26 -18.60
N THR A 659 -7.95 -6.39 -17.93
CA THR A 659 -8.01 -6.97 -16.57
C THR A 659 -7.45 -8.39 -16.52
N LYS A 660 -7.84 -9.27 -17.44
CA LYS A 660 -7.34 -10.66 -17.48
C LYS A 660 -5.85 -10.75 -17.78
N GLU A 661 -5.31 -9.90 -18.64
CA GLU A 661 -3.88 -9.86 -18.94
C GLU A 661 -3.06 -9.43 -17.72
N ILE A 662 -3.54 -8.44 -16.95
CA ILE A 662 -2.91 -8.06 -15.68
C ILE A 662 -3.01 -9.20 -14.64
N ILE A 663 -4.18 -9.86 -14.50
CA ILE A 663 -4.34 -11.03 -13.62
C ILE A 663 -3.36 -12.15 -13.98
N ALA A 664 -3.12 -12.35 -15.28
CA ALA A 664 -2.21 -13.37 -15.79
C ALA A 664 -0.71 -12.98 -15.70
N GLY A 665 -0.39 -11.81 -15.14
CA GLY A 665 0.98 -11.32 -14.99
C GLY A 665 1.60 -10.80 -16.29
N ARG A 666 0.79 -10.41 -17.28
CA ARG A 666 1.23 -9.89 -18.58
C ARG A 666 0.86 -8.41 -18.79
N GLY A 667 0.68 -7.66 -17.70
CA GLY A 667 0.30 -6.26 -17.74
C GLY A 667 1.28 -5.36 -18.51
N ASP A 668 2.57 -5.71 -18.54
CA ASP A 668 3.60 -4.96 -19.28
C ASP A 668 3.41 -4.99 -20.81
N ARG A 669 2.66 -5.96 -21.35
CA ARG A 669 2.38 -6.09 -22.78
C ARG A 669 1.19 -5.26 -23.26
N ILE A 670 0.43 -4.69 -22.32
CA ILE A 670 -0.78 -3.91 -22.65
C ILE A 670 -0.33 -2.56 -23.24
N PRO A 671 -0.73 -2.23 -24.49
CA PRO A 671 -0.37 -0.97 -25.10
C PRO A 671 -1.18 0.19 -24.51
N VAL A 672 -0.67 1.41 -24.70
CA VAL A 672 -1.27 2.65 -24.18
C VAL A 672 -2.73 2.80 -24.61
N SER A 673 -3.07 2.47 -25.86
CA SER A 673 -4.43 2.63 -26.41
C SER A 673 -5.54 1.82 -25.71
N LEU A 674 -5.19 0.82 -24.89
CA LEU A 674 -6.15 0.00 -24.16
C LEU A 674 -6.40 0.48 -22.73
N LEU A 675 -5.60 1.42 -22.22
CA LEU A 675 -5.72 1.96 -20.87
C LEU A 675 -6.60 3.23 -20.87
N PRO A 676 -7.33 3.49 -19.77
CA PRO A 676 -8.16 4.69 -19.66
C PRO A 676 -7.31 5.96 -19.47
N ASP A 677 -7.65 7.03 -20.17
CA ASP A 677 -6.90 8.31 -20.13
C ASP A 677 -6.94 8.99 -18.74
N ASP A 678 -7.96 8.70 -17.95
CA ASP A 678 -8.22 9.30 -16.63
C ASP A 678 -8.05 8.32 -15.46
N GLY A 679 -7.63 7.08 -15.72
CA GLY A 679 -7.51 6.04 -14.69
C GLY A 679 -8.84 5.41 -14.26
N SER A 680 -9.94 5.61 -14.99
CA SER A 680 -11.24 5.00 -14.66
C SER A 680 -11.32 3.52 -15.01
N PHE A 681 -11.47 2.64 -14.00
CA PHE A 681 -11.60 1.18 -14.19
C PHE A 681 -13.03 0.67 -13.94
N PRO A 682 -13.46 -0.42 -14.62
CA PRO A 682 -14.76 -1.01 -14.38
C PRO A 682 -14.88 -1.67 -13.00
N LEU A 683 -16.09 -1.61 -12.45
CA LEU A 683 -16.50 -2.28 -11.22
C LEU A 683 -16.76 -3.78 -11.45
N GLY A 684 -16.79 -4.56 -10.36
CA GLY A 684 -17.19 -5.97 -10.32
C GLY A 684 -16.13 -6.92 -10.86
N THR A 685 -14.88 -6.48 -10.94
CA THR A 685 -13.82 -7.26 -11.59
C THR A 685 -13.20 -8.34 -10.69
N ALA A 686 -13.34 -8.23 -9.36
CA ALA A 686 -12.91 -9.28 -8.42
C ALA A 686 -13.63 -10.62 -8.64
N ALA A 687 -14.83 -10.62 -9.23
CA ALA A 687 -15.56 -11.83 -9.58
C ALA A 687 -14.80 -12.72 -10.59
N TYR A 688 -13.86 -12.18 -11.38
CA TYR A 688 -13.08 -12.92 -12.38
C TYR A 688 -11.77 -13.51 -11.85
N GLU A 689 -11.32 -13.13 -10.64
CA GLU A 689 -10.01 -13.55 -10.12
C GLU A 689 -9.98 -15.03 -9.71
N LYS A 690 -11.04 -15.51 -9.04
CA LYS A 690 -11.21 -16.89 -8.55
C LYS A 690 -9.93 -17.48 -7.96
N ARG A 691 -9.46 -16.85 -6.88
CA ARG A 691 -8.12 -17.05 -6.30
C ARG A 691 -7.80 -18.48 -5.89
N ASP A 692 -8.79 -19.22 -5.43
CA ASP A 692 -8.68 -20.62 -5.00
C ASP A 692 -7.56 -20.86 -3.96
N ILE A 693 -7.72 -20.27 -2.77
CA ILE A 693 -6.71 -20.34 -1.68
C ILE A 693 -7.19 -21.08 -0.43
N ALA A 694 -8.48 -21.43 -0.33
CA ALA A 694 -9.02 -22.17 0.80
C ALA A 694 -8.75 -23.68 0.70
N LEU A 695 -8.32 -24.28 1.82
CA LEU A 695 -8.22 -25.73 1.97
C LEU A 695 -9.53 -26.37 2.46
N GLU A 696 -10.32 -25.62 3.21
CA GLU A 696 -11.61 -26.04 3.76
C GLU A 696 -12.67 -24.98 3.47
N MET A 697 -13.94 -25.39 3.35
CA MET A 697 -15.07 -24.49 3.14
C MET A 697 -16.28 -24.86 4.00
N PRO A 698 -17.13 -23.86 4.34
CA PRO A 698 -18.33 -24.11 5.13
C PRO A 698 -19.39 -24.87 4.33
N VAL A 699 -19.98 -25.89 4.93
CA VAL A 699 -21.10 -26.69 4.39
C VAL A 699 -22.35 -26.46 5.23
N TRP A 700 -23.47 -26.17 4.57
CA TRP A 700 -24.76 -25.83 5.21
C TRP A 700 -25.61 -27.06 5.53
N GLU A 701 -26.13 -27.12 6.76
CA GLU A 701 -27.06 -28.15 7.25
C GLU A 701 -28.47 -27.53 7.41
N THR A 702 -29.38 -27.90 6.51
CA THR A 702 -30.71 -27.27 6.38
C THR A 702 -31.67 -27.59 7.53
N ASP A 703 -31.56 -28.78 8.12
CA ASP A 703 -32.42 -29.27 9.21
C ASP A 703 -32.21 -28.48 10.51
N LEU A 704 -30.99 -28.01 10.76
CA LEU A 704 -30.64 -27.24 11.95
C LEU A 704 -30.88 -25.74 11.78
N CYS A 705 -30.68 -25.19 10.59
CA CYS A 705 -30.60 -23.74 10.38
C CYS A 705 -31.87 -22.95 10.79
N THR A 706 -31.65 -21.78 11.39
CA THR A 706 -32.73 -20.83 11.77
C THR A 706 -32.89 -19.65 10.80
N HIS A 707 -32.09 -19.61 9.74
CA HIS A 707 -32.12 -18.58 8.69
C HIS A 707 -31.82 -17.18 9.20
N CYS A 708 -30.91 -17.05 10.19
CA CYS A 708 -30.66 -15.78 10.87
C CYS A 708 -29.80 -14.77 10.09
N GLY A 709 -29.09 -15.20 9.03
CA GLY A 709 -28.23 -14.32 8.22
C GLY A 709 -26.85 -13.99 8.82
N LYS A 710 -26.57 -14.34 10.09
CA LYS A 710 -25.30 -13.96 10.75
C LYS A 710 -24.04 -14.45 10.04
N CYS A 711 -24.08 -15.68 9.49
CA CYS A 711 -22.96 -16.25 8.72
C CYS A 711 -22.65 -15.44 7.47
N VAL A 712 -23.68 -14.89 6.82
CA VAL A 712 -23.55 -13.92 5.72
C VAL A 712 -22.96 -12.65 6.30
N PHE A 713 -23.57 -12.03 7.33
CA PHE A 713 -23.09 -10.78 7.98
C PHE A 713 -21.60 -10.73 8.27
N VAL A 714 -21.05 -11.77 8.87
CA VAL A 714 -19.65 -11.74 9.30
C VAL A 714 -18.63 -12.09 8.22
N CYS A 715 -19.08 -12.48 7.02
CA CYS A 715 -18.17 -12.93 5.98
C CYS A 715 -17.36 -11.74 5.42
N PRO A 716 -16.01 -11.73 5.58
CA PRO A 716 -15.18 -10.61 5.15
C PRO A 716 -14.96 -10.54 3.63
N HIS A 717 -15.41 -11.55 2.88
CA HIS A 717 -15.17 -11.66 1.42
C HIS A 717 -16.46 -11.86 0.61
N SER A 718 -17.64 -11.83 1.27
CA SER A 718 -18.94 -12.02 0.60
C SER A 718 -19.08 -13.36 -0.13
N VAL A 719 -18.38 -14.38 0.37
CA VAL A 719 -18.29 -15.71 -0.24
C VAL A 719 -19.43 -16.63 0.17
N ILE A 720 -20.12 -16.34 1.27
CA ILE A 720 -21.38 -17.00 1.64
C ILE A 720 -22.49 -15.97 1.55
N ARG A 721 -23.53 -16.27 0.77
CA ARG A 721 -24.68 -15.40 0.53
C ARG A 721 -25.97 -16.12 0.81
N SER A 722 -27.05 -15.36 0.99
CA SER A 722 -28.40 -15.89 1.02
C SER A 722 -29.29 -15.24 -0.04
N LYS A 723 -30.09 -16.05 -0.71
CA LYS A 723 -31.21 -15.61 -1.54
C LYS A 723 -32.49 -16.26 -1.04
N ALA A 724 -33.57 -15.48 -1.02
CA ALA A 724 -34.92 -15.96 -0.82
C ALA A 724 -35.66 -15.85 -2.15
N VAL A 725 -36.26 -16.93 -2.63
CA VAL A 725 -36.93 -16.98 -3.94
C VAL A 725 -38.20 -17.80 -3.88
N ASP A 726 -39.13 -17.51 -4.79
CA ASP A 726 -40.30 -18.36 -5.02
C ASP A 726 -39.85 -19.77 -5.44
N LYS A 727 -40.48 -20.80 -4.86
CA LYS A 727 -40.24 -22.21 -5.16
C LYS A 727 -40.26 -22.54 -6.66
N LYS A 728 -41.00 -21.79 -7.49
CA LYS A 728 -41.02 -21.97 -8.95
C LYS A 728 -39.64 -21.81 -9.61
N TYR A 729 -38.75 -20.99 -9.03
CA TYR A 729 -37.39 -20.81 -9.53
C TYR A 729 -36.45 -21.95 -9.13
N LEU A 730 -36.92 -22.95 -8.38
CA LEU A 730 -36.11 -24.05 -7.86
C LEU A 730 -36.40 -25.39 -8.56
N THR A 731 -37.31 -25.41 -9.53
CA THR A 731 -37.65 -26.64 -10.28
C THR A 731 -36.52 -27.14 -11.17
N ARG A 732 -35.56 -26.26 -11.53
CA ARG A 732 -34.37 -26.59 -12.33
C ARG A 732 -33.08 -26.60 -11.48
N ALA A 733 -33.22 -26.62 -10.15
CA ALA A 733 -32.06 -26.63 -9.27
C ALA A 733 -31.26 -27.92 -9.45
N PRO A 734 -29.91 -27.85 -9.45
CA PRO A 734 -29.07 -29.03 -9.37
C PRO A 734 -29.49 -29.91 -8.19
N GLU A 735 -29.36 -31.23 -8.31
CA GLU A 735 -29.73 -32.18 -7.23
C GLU A 735 -29.01 -31.86 -5.91
N SER A 736 -27.79 -31.37 -6.01
CA SER A 736 -26.95 -30.93 -4.90
C SER A 736 -27.30 -29.57 -4.29
N PHE A 737 -28.21 -28.81 -4.90
CA PHE A 737 -28.52 -27.44 -4.49
C PHE A 737 -29.47 -27.44 -3.29
N LYS A 738 -28.95 -27.03 -2.14
CA LYS A 738 -29.71 -27.01 -0.89
C LYS A 738 -30.64 -25.80 -0.85
N HIS A 739 -31.90 -26.02 -0.48
CA HIS A 739 -32.89 -24.96 -0.20
C HIS A 739 -33.96 -25.46 0.79
N ILE A 740 -34.60 -24.56 1.51
CA ILE A 740 -35.66 -24.89 2.48
C ILE A 740 -36.65 -23.73 2.60
N GLN A 741 -37.90 -24.00 2.98
CA GLN A 741 -38.89 -22.94 3.23
C GLN A 741 -38.34 -21.95 4.27
N ILE A 742 -38.40 -20.65 3.96
CA ILE A 742 -37.93 -19.63 4.89
C ILE A 742 -38.84 -19.58 6.12
N LYS A 743 -38.26 -19.27 7.29
CA LYS A 743 -39.00 -19.19 8.56
C LYS A 743 -39.34 -17.74 8.85
N GLY A 744 -40.60 -17.42 9.16
CA GLY A 744 -41.03 -16.10 9.63
C GLY A 744 -42.36 -15.66 9.00
N LYS A 745 -43.15 -14.85 9.72
CA LYS A 745 -44.47 -14.38 9.25
C LYS A 745 -44.39 -13.34 8.12
N ASP A 746 -43.23 -12.72 7.97
CA ASP A 746 -42.98 -11.66 6.97
C ASP A 746 -42.76 -12.23 5.55
N TYR A 747 -42.74 -13.56 5.38
CA TYR A 747 -42.46 -14.21 4.10
C TYR A 747 -43.61 -15.15 3.73
N PRO A 748 -44.07 -15.14 2.46
CA PRO A 748 -45.07 -16.09 1.97
C PRO A 748 -44.59 -17.56 2.06
N ASP A 749 -45.54 -18.48 2.20
CA ASP A 749 -45.25 -19.92 2.40
C ASP A 749 -44.51 -20.58 1.23
N ASN A 750 -44.63 -20.03 0.02
CA ASN A 750 -43.93 -20.50 -1.18
C ASN A 750 -42.49 -19.98 -1.32
N ILE A 751 -42.01 -19.13 -0.41
CA ILE A 751 -40.64 -18.63 -0.45
C ILE A 751 -39.68 -19.62 0.22
N HIS A 752 -38.64 -19.99 -0.53
CA HIS A 752 -37.53 -20.80 -0.05
C HIS A 752 -36.26 -19.97 0.04
N ILE A 753 -35.44 -20.27 1.05
CA ILE A 753 -34.11 -19.68 1.24
C ILE A 753 -33.02 -20.70 0.93
N SER A 754 -31.93 -20.22 0.35
CA SER A 754 -30.67 -20.95 0.20
C SER A 754 -29.52 -20.13 0.75
N TYR A 755 -28.59 -20.79 1.46
CA TYR A 755 -27.28 -20.24 1.80
C TYR A 755 -26.24 -20.93 0.93
N GLN A 756 -25.62 -20.20 0.02
CA GLN A 756 -24.68 -20.75 -0.96
C GLN A 756 -23.29 -20.13 -0.80
N VAL A 757 -22.27 -20.95 -0.99
CA VAL A 757 -20.86 -20.59 -0.85
C VAL A 757 -20.19 -20.54 -2.23
N SER A 758 -19.39 -19.52 -2.50
CA SER A 758 -18.48 -19.46 -3.65
C SER A 758 -17.21 -20.24 -3.30
N PRO A 759 -17.00 -21.43 -3.90
CA PRO A 759 -15.90 -22.29 -3.48
C PRO A 759 -14.52 -21.75 -3.90
N LEU A 760 -14.42 -20.98 -4.99
CA LEU A 760 -13.15 -20.47 -5.51
C LEU A 760 -12.74 -19.11 -4.91
N ASP A 761 -13.68 -18.41 -4.28
CA ASP A 761 -13.41 -17.12 -3.63
C ASP A 761 -13.28 -17.25 -2.11
N CYS A 762 -13.77 -18.35 -1.53
CA CYS A 762 -13.64 -18.64 -0.10
C CYS A 762 -12.16 -18.63 0.32
N THR A 763 -11.88 -17.98 1.45
CA THR A 763 -10.55 -17.90 2.06
C THR A 763 -10.35 -18.88 3.21
N GLY A 764 -11.41 -19.60 3.61
CA GLY A 764 -11.35 -20.62 4.65
C GLY A 764 -11.16 -20.07 6.08
N CYS A 765 -11.53 -18.81 6.35
CA CYS A 765 -11.32 -18.19 7.67
C CYS A 765 -12.16 -18.77 8.83
N GLY A 766 -13.23 -19.51 8.53
CA GLY A 766 -14.08 -20.15 9.56
C GLY A 766 -15.03 -19.22 10.32
N LEU A 767 -14.96 -17.89 10.15
CA LEU A 767 -15.75 -16.92 10.92
C LEU A 767 -17.28 -17.10 10.79
N CYS A 768 -17.76 -17.57 9.64
CA CYS A 768 -19.18 -17.87 9.42
C CYS A 768 -19.68 -19.08 10.23
N VAL A 769 -18.79 -20.05 10.49
CA VAL A 769 -19.05 -21.24 11.32
C VAL A 769 -18.92 -20.91 12.80
N GLU A 770 -18.00 -20.03 13.16
CA GLU A 770 -17.79 -19.56 14.53
C GLU A 770 -19.04 -18.80 15.03
N ILE A 771 -19.50 -17.79 14.28
CA ILE A 771 -20.65 -16.96 14.69
C ILE A 771 -21.97 -17.74 14.73
N CYS A 772 -22.04 -18.92 14.09
CA CYS A 772 -23.27 -19.70 13.99
C CYS A 772 -23.71 -20.17 15.39
N PRO A 773 -24.86 -19.67 15.91
CA PRO A 773 -25.27 -19.99 17.27
C PRO A 773 -25.95 -21.36 17.37
N ILE A 774 -26.27 -21.98 16.23
CA ILE A 774 -27.13 -23.16 16.18
C ILE A 774 -26.29 -24.43 16.15
N ARG A 775 -26.50 -25.26 17.18
CA ARG A 775 -25.86 -26.56 17.35
C ARG A 775 -26.93 -27.64 17.46
N ASP A 776 -26.59 -28.84 17.01
CA ASP A 776 -27.42 -30.02 17.23
C ASP A 776 -27.50 -30.31 18.74
N LYS A 777 -28.71 -30.58 19.24
CA LYS A 777 -28.96 -30.83 20.67
C LYS A 777 -28.36 -32.17 21.14
N LYS A 778 -28.19 -33.14 20.24
CA LYS A 778 -27.66 -34.47 20.51
C LYS A 778 -26.16 -34.56 20.22
N GLN A 779 -25.66 -33.81 19.25
CA GLN A 779 -24.24 -33.78 18.86
C GLN A 779 -23.67 -32.36 18.90
N ALA A 780 -23.09 -31.96 20.03
CA ALA A 780 -22.63 -30.58 20.25
C ALA A 780 -21.58 -30.07 19.23
N ASN A 781 -20.88 -30.96 18.53
CA ASN A 781 -19.91 -30.64 17.48
C ASN A 781 -20.54 -30.46 16.10
N ARG A 782 -21.79 -30.89 15.89
CA ARG A 782 -22.55 -30.69 14.65
C ARG A 782 -23.28 -29.35 14.72
N LYS A 783 -22.90 -28.39 13.87
CA LYS A 783 -23.54 -27.07 13.77
C LYS A 783 -24.40 -26.97 12.51
N ALA A 784 -25.19 -25.89 12.39
CA ALA A 784 -25.89 -25.59 11.13
C ALA A 784 -24.97 -25.21 9.96
N LEU A 785 -23.69 -24.93 10.24
CA LEU A 785 -22.64 -24.69 9.25
C LEU A 785 -21.34 -25.31 9.78
N ASN A 786 -20.63 -26.11 8.99
CA ASN A 786 -19.42 -26.82 9.43
C ASN A 786 -18.30 -26.69 8.38
N MET A 787 -17.04 -26.55 8.81
CA MET A 787 -15.91 -26.60 7.87
C MET A 787 -15.69 -28.04 7.39
N GLN A 788 -15.49 -28.22 6.10
CA GLN A 788 -15.12 -29.51 5.49
C GLN A 788 -14.02 -29.32 4.46
N ASP A 789 -13.27 -30.39 4.17
CA ASP A 789 -12.25 -30.40 3.11
C ASP A 789 -12.89 -29.98 1.78
N LYS A 790 -12.34 -28.91 1.18
CA LYS A 790 -12.86 -28.33 -0.05
C LYS A 790 -12.88 -29.33 -1.20
N LYS A 791 -11.91 -30.26 -1.25
CA LYS A 791 -11.76 -31.21 -2.37
C LYS A 791 -12.95 -32.14 -2.53
N LEU A 792 -13.67 -32.41 -1.44
CA LEU A 792 -14.81 -33.31 -1.43
C LEU A 792 -16.01 -32.73 -2.20
N THR A 793 -16.16 -31.40 -2.21
CA THR A 793 -17.39 -30.75 -2.71
C THR A 793 -17.14 -29.60 -3.68
N VAL A 794 -15.90 -29.19 -3.98
CA VAL A 794 -15.60 -28.02 -4.84
C VAL A 794 -16.30 -28.03 -6.19
N LYS A 795 -16.32 -29.17 -6.90
CA LYS A 795 -16.97 -29.28 -8.22
C LYS A 795 -18.48 -29.08 -8.11
N GLN A 796 -19.08 -29.71 -7.10
CA GLN A 796 -20.51 -29.60 -6.81
C GLN A 796 -20.89 -28.17 -6.42
N GLU A 797 -20.13 -27.56 -5.51
CA GLU A 797 -20.40 -26.20 -5.05
C GLU A 797 -20.16 -25.15 -6.14
N ALA A 798 -19.29 -25.42 -7.13
CA ALA A 798 -19.12 -24.54 -8.27
C ALA A 798 -20.39 -24.52 -9.14
N ILE A 799 -21.00 -25.69 -9.39
CA ILE A 799 -22.27 -25.80 -10.11
C ILE A 799 -23.40 -25.12 -9.32
N ASN A 800 -23.48 -25.38 -8.02
CA ASN A 800 -24.47 -24.77 -7.13
C ASN A 800 -24.32 -23.25 -7.08
N TRP A 801 -23.09 -22.73 -7.03
CA TRP A 801 -22.81 -21.30 -7.03
C TRP A 801 -23.25 -20.63 -8.34
N SER A 802 -22.93 -21.21 -9.49
CA SER A 802 -23.37 -20.69 -10.79
C SER A 802 -24.90 -20.66 -10.90
N TYR A 803 -25.59 -21.70 -10.41
CA TYR A 803 -27.05 -21.71 -10.34
C TYR A 803 -27.58 -20.60 -9.41
N PHE A 804 -27.01 -20.48 -8.21
CA PHE A 804 -27.41 -19.49 -7.20
C PHE A 804 -27.30 -18.05 -7.70
N ILE A 805 -26.21 -17.72 -8.41
CA ILE A 805 -26.03 -16.38 -8.95
C ILE A 805 -27.10 -16.06 -9.99
N GLY A 806 -27.54 -17.05 -10.78
CA GLY A 806 -28.63 -16.91 -11.75
C GLY A 806 -30.05 -16.79 -11.15
N LEU A 807 -30.22 -16.99 -9.85
CA LEU A 807 -31.52 -16.78 -9.18
C LEU A 807 -31.83 -15.28 -9.04
N PRO A 808 -33.11 -14.86 -9.12
CA PRO A 808 -33.47 -13.46 -8.90
C PRO A 808 -33.17 -13.01 -7.46
N GLU A 809 -32.84 -11.73 -7.30
CA GLU A 809 -32.75 -11.11 -5.98
C GLU A 809 -34.16 -10.96 -5.36
N TYR A 810 -34.23 -10.92 -4.03
CA TYR A 810 -35.49 -10.66 -3.33
C TYR A 810 -35.88 -9.19 -3.49
N ASP A 811 -37.17 -8.90 -3.64
CA ASP A 811 -37.66 -7.53 -3.83
C ASP A 811 -37.25 -6.64 -2.66
N ARG A 812 -36.36 -5.68 -2.95
CA ARG A 812 -35.75 -4.76 -1.98
C ARG A 812 -36.80 -3.90 -1.27
N THR A 813 -37.92 -3.59 -1.93
CA THR A 813 -39.01 -2.79 -1.35
C THR A 813 -39.79 -3.54 -0.26
N GLN A 814 -39.69 -4.88 -0.25
CA GLN A 814 -40.35 -5.77 0.72
C GLN A 814 -39.42 -6.22 1.85
N ILE A 815 -38.13 -5.87 1.80
CA ILE A 815 -37.17 -6.26 2.82
C ILE A 815 -37.34 -5.38 4.06
N LYS A 816 -37.21 -5.98 5.25
CA LYS A 816 -37.09 -5.26 6.51
C LYS A 816 -35.62 -5.07 6.90
N PRO A 817 -34.96 -3.95 6.52
CA PRO A 817 -33.52 -3.74 6.72
C PRO A 817 -33.12 -3.66 8.20
N THR A 818 -34.07 -3.35 9.09
CA THR A 818 -33.84 -3.26 10.54
C THR A 818 -33.65 -4.61 11.25
N THR A 819 -33.71 -5.72 10.50
CA THR A 819 -33.47 -7.07 11.03
C THR A 819 -32.26 -7.71 10.36
N MET A 820 -31.48 -8.49 11.10
CA MET A 820 -30.32 -9.20 10.54
C MET A 820 -30.71 -10.13 9.37
N LYS A 821 -31.85 -10.82 9.49
CA LYS A 821 -32.35 -11.70 8.42
C LYS A 821 -32.65 -10.89 7.15
N GLY A 822 -33.37 -9.77 7.25
CA GLY A 822 -33.72 -8.93 6.11
C GLY A 822 -32.50 -8.28 5.46
N ALA A 823 -31.65 -7.62 6.25
CA ALA A 823 -30.44 -6.97 5.74
C ALA A 823 -29.52 -7.94 4.97
N MET A 824 -29.46 -9.21 5.38
CA MET A 824 -28.62 -10.22 4.75
C MET A 824 -29.25 -10.92 3.54
N LEU A 825 -30.49 -10.59 3.19
CA LEU A 825 -31.11 -10.94 1.90
C LEU A 825 -30.78 -9.92 0.81
N MET A 826 -30.32 -8.71 1.16
CA MET A 826 -29.90 -7.71 0.18
C MET A 826 -28.58 -8.12 -0.48
N GLU A 827 -28.48 -7.87 -1.79
CA GLU A 827 -27.28 -8.16 -2.57
C GLU A 827 -26.05 -7.39 -2.03
N PRO A 828 -24.91 -8.07 -1.76
CA PRO A 828 -23.67 -7.40 -1.39
C PRO A 828 -22.96 -6.82 -2.61
N LEU A 829 -22.70 -5.51 -2.58
CA LEU A 829 -21.99 -4.78 -3.65
C LEU A 829 -20.52 -4.50 -3.32
N PHE A 830 -19.98 -5.21 -2.33
CA PHE A 830 -18.56 -5.30 -2.02
C PHE A 830 -18.21 -6.78 -1.84
N GLU A 831 -17.47 -7.37 -2.77
CA GLU A 831 -17.26 -8.82 -2.86
C GLU A 831 -15.83 -9.21 -3.23
N PHE A 832 -15.35 -10.34 -2.70
CA PHE A 832 -14.10 -10.99 -3.11
C PHE A 832 -12.83 -10.13 -3.02
N SER A 833 -12.82 -9.13 -2.11
CA SER A 833 -11.69 -8.22 -1.96
C SER A 833 -10.34 -8.92 -1.69
N GLY A 834 -9.24 -8.24 -2.01
CA GLY A 834 -7.88 -8.68 -1.71
C GLY A 834 -7.49 -8.65 -0.22
N ALA A 835 -8.44 -8.42 0.69
CA ALA A 835 -8.18 -8.30 2.12
C ALA A 835 -7.71 -9.61 2.76
N CYS A 836 -7.10 -9.50 3.95
CA CYS A 836 -6.56 -10.62 4.69
C CYS A 836 -7.62 -11.70 5.03
N VAL A 837 -7.18 -12.95 5.18
CA VAL A 837 -8.04 -14.05 5.67
C VAL A 837 -8.56 -13.69 7.08
N GLY A 838 -9.88 -13.52 7.22
CA GLY A 838 -10.51 -13.12 8.49
C GLY A 838 -10.41 -11.63 8.83
N CYS A 839 -10.15 -10.75 7.85
CA CYS A 839 -10.04 -9.30 8.03
C CYS A 839 -11.21 -8.71 8.84
N GLY A 840 -10.91 -7.84 9.81
CA GLY A 840 -11.91 -7.18 10.65
C GLY A 840 -12.59 -5.96 10.02
N GLU A 841 -12.11 -5.46 8.88
CA GLU A 841 -12.64 -4.22 8.27
C GLU A 841 -13.80 -4.48 7.30
N THR A 842 -13.66 -5.48 6.41
CA THR A 842 -14.48 -5.59 5.19
C THR A 842 -15.93 -5.98 5.45
N SER A 843 -16.25 -6.61 6.58
CA SER A 843 -17.65 -6.90 6.96
C SER A 843 -18.47 -5.62 7.17
N TYR A 844 -17.84 -4.52 7.61
CA TYR A 844 -18.50 -3.22 7.74
C TYR A 844 -18.78 -2.58 6.37
N LEU A 845 -17.80 -2.63 5.45
CA LEU A 845 -17.99 -2.13 4.08
C LEU A 845 -19.03 -2.94 3.32
N ARG A 846 -19.03 -4.26 3.51
CA ARG A 846 -20.07 -5.10 2.95
C ARG A 846 -21.45 -4.72 3.45
N LEU A 847 -21.60 -4.50 4.77
CA LEU A 847 -22.86 -4.04 5.35
C LEU A 847 -23.31 -2.70 4.74
N ALA A 848 -22.41 -1.71 4.63
CA ALA A 848 -22.71 -0.42 4.00
C ALA A 848 -23.18 -0.61 2.54
N SER A 849 -22.46 -1.43 1.77
CA SER A 849 -22.77 -1.70 0.37
C SER A 849 -24.12 -2.42 0.19
N GLN A 850 -24.51 -3.31 1.10
CA GLN A 850 -25.79 -4.01 1.08
C GLN A 850 -26.94 -3.04 1.38
N LEU A 851 -26.75 -2.17 2.37
CA LEU A 851 -27.79 -1.25 2.83
C LEU A 851 -27.95 -0.04 1.91
N PHE A 852 -26.89 0.47 1.27
CA PHE A 852 -26.94 1.77 0.58
C PHE A 852 -26.26 1.77 -0.80
N GLY A 853 -25.68 0.65 -1.22
CA GLY A 853 -24.72 0.61 -2.32
C GLY A 853 -25.26 1.01 -3.69
N ASP A 854 -26.55 0.86 -3.94
CA ASP A 854 -27.21 1.25 -5.19
C ASP A 854 -27.36 2.78 -5.36
N ARG A 855 -26.95 3.55 -4.34
CA ARG A 855 -26.96 5.02 -4.29
C ARG A 855 -25.77 5.61 -3.52
N MET A 856 -24.71 4.83 -3.33
CA MET A 856 -23.54 5.19 -2.51
C MET A 856 -22.46 5.88 -3.34
N LEU A 857 -21.91 6.98 -2.84
CA LEU A 857 -20.61 7.52 -3.28
C LEU A 857 -19.59 7.29 -2.16
N VAL A 858 -18.40 6.86 -2.51
CA VAL A 858 -17.34 6.50 -1.56
C VAL A 858 -16.10 7.35 -1.81
N ALA A 859 -15.82 8.25 -0.87
CA ALA A 859 -14.53 8.90 -0.71
C ALA A 859 -13.67 8.03 0.21
N ASN A 860 -12.62 7.41 -0.30
CA ASN A 860 -11.81 6.48 0.47
C ASN A 860 -10.39 7.00 0.71
N ALA A 861 -9.98 7.11 1.96
CA ALA A 861 -8.62 7.50 2.33
C ALA A 861 -7.62 6.42 1.93
N THR A 862 -6.38 6.81 1.63
CA THR A 862 -5.32 5.85 1.39
C THR A 862 -5.05 5.00 2.64
N GLY A 863 -5.01 3.68 2.49
CA GLY A 863 -4.86 2.74 3.60
C GLY A 863 -5.27 1.32 3.21
N CYS A 864 -5.50 0.42 4.18
CA CYS A 864 -5.97 -0.94 3.87
C CYS A 864 -7.21 -0.91 2.95
N SER A 865 -8.17 -0.04 3.28
CA SER A 865 -9.45 0.08 2.57
C SER A 865 -9.29 0.50 1.12
N SER A 866 -8.34 1.36 0.78
CA SER A 866 -8.06 1.67 -0.62
C SER A 866 -7.30 0.56 -1.32
N ILE A 867 -6.39 -0.14 -0.62
CA ILE A 867 -5.64 -1.25 -1.22
C ILE A 867 -6.57 -2.42 -1.57
N TYR A 868 -7.32 -2.98 -0.62
CA TYR A 868 -8.22 -4.09 -0.99
C TYR A 868 -9.48 -3.61 -1.74
N GLY A 869 -9.78 -2.30 -1.72
CA GLY A 869 -10.95 -1.68 -2.35
C GLY A 869 -10.73 -1.17 -3.77
N GLY A 870 -9.49 -0.90 -4.18
CA GLY A 870 -9.19 -0.25 -5.47
C GLY A 870 -7.84 -0.62 -6.08
N ASN A 871 -7.16 -1.66 -5.60
CA ASN A 871 -5.90 -2.10 -6.19
C ASN A 871 -6.10 -3.00 -7.42
N LEU A 872 -5.60 -2.55 -8.56
CA LEU A 872 -5.62 -3.29 -9.82
C LEU A 872 -4.86 -4.63 -9.68
N PRO A 873 -5.26 -5.68 -10.41
CA PRO A 873 -6.19 -5.69 -11.55
C PRO A 873 -7.69 -5.68 -11.24
N THR A 874 -8.09 -5.93 -9.99
CA THR A 874 -9.48 -6.25 -9.67
C THR A 874 -10.04 -5.42 -8.53
N THR A 875 -11.27 -4.95 -8.68
CA THR A 875 -11.99 -4.16 -7.68
C THR A 875 -13.16 -4.96 -7.10
N PRO A 876 -13.38 -4.92 -5.77
CA PRO A 876 -14.47 -5.63 -5.11
C PRO A 876 -15.83 -4.93 -5.17
N TRP A 877 -15.86 -3.65 -5.52
CA TRP A 877 -17.09 -2.88 -5.67
C TRP A 877 -17.84 -3.40 -6.88
N ALA A 878 -19.10 -3.80 -6.72
CA ALA A 878 -19.90 -4.41 -7.77
C ALA A 878 -21.13 -3.56 -8.12
N LYS A 879 -21.81 -3.95 -9.20
CA LYS A 879 -23.11 -3.41 -9.61
C LYS A 879 -24.19 -4.46 -9.36
N ASN A 880 -25.38 -4.02 -9.01
CA ASN A 880 -26.56 -4.85 -8.96
C ASN A 880 -27.10 -5.15 -10.37
N VAL A 881 -28.19 -5.92 -10.44
CA VAL A 881 -28.82 -6.33 -11.72
C VAL A 881 -29.35 -5.15 -12.56
N GLU A 882 -29.67 -4.00 -11.94
CA GLU A 882 -30.03 -2.77 -12.65
C GLU A 882 -28.81 -1.93 -13.09
N GLY A 883 -27.59 -2.42 -12.87
CA GLY A 883 -26.35 -1.72 -13.24
C GLY A 883 -25.91 -0.62 -12.27
N ARG A 884 -26.53 -0.53 -11.08
CA ARG A 884 -26.26 0.48 -10.04
C ARG A 884 -25.31 -0.08 -8.99
N GLY A 885 -24.41 0.73 -8.47
CA GLY A 885 -23.50 0.33 -7.40
C GLY A 885 -22.68 1.49 -6.87
N PRO A 886 -21.80 1.23 -5.88
CA PRO A 886 -21.00 2.28 -5.25
C PRO A 886 -20.05 2.94 -6.25
N ALA A 887 -20.14 4.26 -6.39
CA ALA A 887 -19.14 5.05 -7.10
C ALA A 887 -17.98 5.33 -6.14
N TRP A 888 -16.79 4.81 -6.42
CA TRP A 888 -15.65 4.82 -5.50
C TRP A 888 -14.49 5.64 -6.06
N ASN A 889 -13.87 6.45 -5.20
CA ASN A 889 -12.63 7.15 -5.54
C ASN A 889 -11.73 7.32 -4.31
N ASN A 890 -10.42 7.22 -4.51
CA ASN A 890 -9.36 7.53 -3.54
C ASN A 890 -8.57 8.73 -4.05
N SER A 891 -8.72 9.87 -3.36
CA SER A 891 -7.90 11.07 -3.61
C SER A 891 -6.51 10.87 -3.01
N LEU A 892 -6.28 11.27 -1.76
CA LEU A 892 -5.02 11.08 -1.05
C LEU A 892 -5.23 10.50 0.35
N PHE A 893 -4.17 10.49 1.16
CA PHE A 893 -4.25 10.00 2.54
C PHE A 893 -4.78 11.07 3.49
N GLU A 894 -4.39 12.32 3.25
CA GLU A 894 -4.57 13.48 4.11
C GLU A 894 -5.90 14.21 3.91
N ASP A 895 -6.54 14.10 2.74
CA ASP A 895 -7.63 14.98 2.29
C ASP A 895 -9.02 14.31 2.19
N ASN A 896 -9.14 13.06 2.65
CA ASN A 896 -10.32 12.24 2.32
C ASN A 896 -11.63 12.81 2.88
N ALA A 897 -11.59 13.53 4.01
CA ALA A 897 -12.78 14.14 4.57
C ALA A 897 -13.28 15.27 3.66
N GLU A 898 -12.37 16.15 3.28
CA GLU A 898 -12.58 17.30 2.40
C GLU A 898 -13.02 16.84 1.01
N PHE A 899 -12.45 15.74 0.51
CA PHE A 899 -12.83 15.14 -0.75
C PHE A 899 -14.29 14.66 -0.74
N GLY A 900 -14.70 13.95 0.31
CA GLY A 900 -16.10 13.55 0.50
C GLY A 900 -17.06 14.72 0.73
N LEU A 901 -16.62 15.77 1.43
CA LEU A 901 -17.38 17.02 1.55
C LEU A 901 -17.58 17.67 0.16
N GLY A 902 -16.56 17.67 -0.69
CA GLY A 902 -16.66 18.12 -2.08
C GLY A 902 -17.73 17.36 -2.87
N MET A 903 -17.81 16.04 -2.72
CA MET A 903 -18.89 15.23 -3.32
C MET A 903 -20.27 15.68 -2.83
N ARG A 904 -20.45 15.91 -1.52
CA ARG A 904 -21.73 16.37 -0.94
C ARG A 904 -22.13 17.74 -1.46
N ILE A 905 -21.20 18.70 -1.51
CA ILE A 905 -21.46 20.05 -2.02
C ILE A 905 -21.91 20.00 -3.48
N ALA A 906 -21.25 19.17 -4.31
CA ALA A 906 -21.63 19.01 -5.71
C ALA A 906 -23.05 18.47 -5.86
N ILE A 907 -23.42 17.42 -5.10
CA ILE A 907 -24.77 16.84 -5.16
C ILE A 907 -25.83 17.83 -4.66
N ASP A 908 -25.57 18.57 -3.56
CA ASP A 908 -26.48 19.61 -3.06
C ASP A 908 -26.76 20.67 -4.14
N SER A 909 -25.70 21.18 -4.76
CA SER A 909 -25.80 22.21 -5.79
C SER A 909 -26.53 21.71 -7.04
N GLN A 910 -26.21 20.49 -7.51
CA GLN A 910 -26.88 19.89 -8.65
C GLN A 910 -28.35 19.60 -8.38
N GLN A 911 -28.70 19.15 -7.16
CA GLN A 911 -30.09 18.94 -6.77
C GLN A 911 -30.87 20.26 -6.72
N GLN A 912 -30.28 21.32 -6.16
CA GLN A 912 -30.89 22.65 -6.17
C GLN A 912 -31.14 23.13 -7.61
N PHE A 913 -30.13 23.04 -8.47
CA PHE A 913 -30.25 23.47 -9.86
C PHE A 913 -31.28 22.63 -10.63
N ALA A 914 -31.36 21.31 -10.37
CA ALA A 914 -32.38 20.44 -10.94
C ALA A 914 -33.80 20.88 -10.52
N LYS A 915 -34.01 21.24 -9.25
CA LYS A 915 -35.31 21.74 -8.75
C LYS A 915 -35.70 23.08 -9.39
N GLU A 916 -34.74 23.99 -9.56
CA GLU A 916 -34.97 25.26 -10.25
C GLU A 916 -35.36 25.07 -11.72
N LEU A 917 -34.69 24.15 -12.43
CA LEU A 917 -35.02 23.80 -13.80
C LEU A 917 -36.37 23.08 -13.92
N LEU A 918 -36.69 22.19 -12.98
CA LEU A 918 -38.01 21.56 -12.89
C LEU A 918 -39.13 22.60 -12.76
N PHE A 919 -38.95 23.57 -11.87
CA PHE A 919 -39.91 24.65 -11.70
C PHE A 919 -40.03 25.50 -12.98
N LYS A 920 -38.91 25.81 -13.62
CA LYS A 920 -38.90 26.58 -14.88
C LYS A 920 -39.62 25.87 -16.03
N LEU A 921 -39.45 24.56 -16.13
CA LEU A 921 -40.06 23.70 -17.15
C LEU A 921 -41.47 23.22 -16.77
N ARG A 922 -42.03 23.69 -15.65
CA ARG A 922 -43.32 23.23 -15.14
C ARG A 922 -44.46 23.33 -16.17
N LYS A 923 -44.44 24.35 -17.02
CA LYS A 923 -45.47 24.54 -18.08
C LYS A 923 -45.29 23.59 -19.26
N ASP A 924 -44.08 23.07 -19.44
CA ASP A 924 -43.69 22.17 -20.54
C ASP A 924 -43.71 20.69 -20.08
N LEU A 925 -43.92 20.44 -18.78
CA LEU A 925 -43.95 19.13 -18.14
C LEU A 925 -45.32 18.90 -17.47
N ASP A 926 -45.61 17.67 -17.06
CA ASP A 926 -46.77 17.38 -16.22
C ASP A 926 -46.60 18.01 -14.82
N GLU A 927 -47.50 18.92 -14.43
CA GLU A 927 -47.39 19.63 -13.16
C GLU A 927 -47.45 18.69 -11.95
N ASN A 928 -48.26 17.64 -12.03
CA ASN A 928 -48.38 16.65 -10.97
C ASN A 928 -47.07 15.84 -10.80
N LEU A 929 -46.42 15.47 -11.89
CA LEU A 929 -45.08 14.87 -11.85
C LEU A 929 -44.05 15.80 -11.20
N VAL A 930 -44.05 17.10 -11.53
CA VAL A 930 -43.13 18.09 -10.93
C VAL A 930 -43.37 18.21 -9.42
N ASP A 931 -44.62 18.31 -8.98
CA ASP A 931 -44.96 18.44 -7.57
C ASP A 931 -44.65 17.17 -6.77
N THR A 932 -44.92 16.00 -7.33
CA THR A 932 -44.63 14.72 -6.67
C THR A 932 -43.13 14.46 -6.56
N ILE A 933 -42.32 14.85 -7.56
CA ILE A 933 -40.85 14.78 -7.49
C ILE A 933 -40.30 15.68 -6.38
N ASN A 934 -40.82 16.90 -6.25
CA ASN A 934 -40.32 17.89 -5.28
C ASN A 934 -40.70 17.58 -3.83
N ASN A 935 -41.87 16.96 -3.62
CA ASN A 935 -42.42 16.67 -2.29
C ASN A 935 -42.19 15.23 -1.82
N ALA A 936 -41.54 14.38 -2.62
CA ALA A 936 -41.28 12.99 -2.26
C ALA A 936 -40.39 12.88 -1.02
N THR A 937 -40.89 12.19 0.01
CA THR A 937 -40.06 11.65 1.08
C THR A 937 -39.19 10.53 0.49
N GLN A 938 -37.91 10.44 0.88
CA GLN A 938 -36.94 9.46 0.35
C GLN A 938 -36.19 8.78 1.49
N THR A 939 -36.94 8.34 2.51
CA THR A 939 -36.42 7.79 3.77
C THR A 939 -36.43 6.27 3.81
N THR A 940 -37.20 5.62 2.94
CA THR A 940 -37.31 4.17 2.83
C THR A 940 -36.96 3.66 1.43
N GLU A 941 -36.71 2.36 1.31
CA GLU A 941 -36.40 1.71 0.02
C GLU A 941 -37.54 1.82 -0.99
N ALA A 942 -38.79 1.68 -0.55
CA ALA A 942 -39.96 1.84 -1.41
C ALA A 942 -40.07 3.29 -1.94
N GLU A 943 -39.89 4.27 -1.06
CA GLU A 943 -39.92 5.69 -1.43
C GLU A 943 -38.81 6.08 -2.43
N ILE A 944 -37.59 5.55 -2.25
CA ILE A 944 -36.47 5.76 -3.19
C ILE A 944 -36.77 5.10 -4.53
N PHE A 945 -37.37 3.90 -4.52
CA PHE A 945 -37.78 3.21 -5.74
C PHE A 945 -38.83 4.02 -6.50
N GLU A 946 -39.89 4.48 -5.83
CA GLU A 946 -40.91 5.34 -6.43
C GLU A 946 -40.31 6.63 -7.00
N GLN A 947 -39.37 7.26 -6.30
CA GLN A 947 -38.70 8.44 -6.83
C GLN A 947 -37.94 8.14 -8.12
N ARG A 948 -37.27 6.99 -8.22
CA ARG A 948 -36.60 6.57 -9.46
C ARG A 948 -37.58 6.37 -10.61
N GLU A 949 -38.77 5.83 -10.35
CA GLU A 949 -39.82 5.73 -11.37
C GLU A 949 -40.26 7.12 -11.84
N ARG A 950 -40.47 8.06 -10.92
CA ARG A 950 -40.77 9.47 -11.26
C ARG A 950 -39.67 10.10 -12.11
N ILE A 951 -38.40 9.87 -11.78
CA ILE A 951 -37.26 10.39 -12.57
C ILE A 951 -37.17 9.72 -13.94
N ALA A 952 -37.49 8.45 -14.08
CA ALA A 952 -37.54 7.78 -15.39
C ALA A 952 -38.63 8.39 -16.30
N ILE A 953 -39.82 8.68 -15.74
CA ILE A 953 -40.90 9.38 -16.46
C ILE A 953 -40.44 10.80 -16.86
N LEU A 954 -39.77 11.51 -15.95
CA LEU A 954 -39.22 12.83 -16.22
C LEU A 954 -38.19 12.80 -17.37
N GLN A 955 -37.23 11.87 -17.35
CA GLN A 955 -36.23 11.73 -18.41
C GLN A 955 -36.89 11.53 -19.79
N ALA A 956 -37.87 10.60 -19.88
CA ALA A 956 -38.61 10.36 -21.11
C ALA A 956 -39.43 11.57 -21.59
N ALA A 957 -39.86 12.46 -20.69
CA ALA A 957 -40.51 13.72 -21.05
C ALA A 957 -39.49 14.76 -21.54
N LEU A 958 -38.32 14.86 -20.90
CA LEU A 958 -37.26 15.81 -21.27
C LEU A 958 -36.66 15.52 -22.64
N GLU A 959 -36.56 14.25 -23.05
CA GLU A 959 -36.11 13.86 -24.40
C GLU A 959 -36.98 14.45 -25.53
N LYS A 960 -38.23 14.80 -25.23
CA LYS A 960 -39.18 15.38 -26.19
C LYS A 960 -39.06 16.91 -26.28
N LEU A 961 -38.26 17.54 -25.42
CA LEU A 961 -38.11 19.00 -25.33
C LEU A 961 -36.73 19.43 -25.85
N ASP A 962 -36.70 20.26 -26.89
CA ASP A 962 -35.45 20.77 -27.49
C ASP A 962 -34.91 22.05 -26.83
N SER A 963 -35.28 22.29 -25.56
CA SER A 963 -34.81 23.49 -24.84
C SER A 963 -33.48 23.24 -24.15
N LYS A 964 -32.65 24.29 -24.04
CA LYS A 964 -31.41 24.25 -23.26
C LYS A 964 -31.66 23.85 -21.79
N ALA A 965 -32.78 24.32 -21.22
CA ALA A 965 -33.18 23.98 -19.86
C ALA A 965 -33.50 22.48 -19.71
N ALA A 966 -34.19 21.88 -20.68
CA ALA A 966 -34.50 20.46 -20.67
C ALA A 966 -33.23 19.59 -20.77
N ARG A 967 -32.30 19.94 -21.67
CA ARG A 967 -31.00 19.26 -21.78
C ARG A 967 -30.17 19.35 -20.49
N HIS A 968 -30.13 20.53 -19.88
CA HIS A 968 -29.44 20.70 -18.59
C HIS A 968 -30.10 19.86 -17.50
N LEU A 969 -31.43 19.88 -17.38
CA LEU A 969 -32.14 19.08 -16.38
C LEU A 969 -31.90 17.58 -16.60
N ALA A 970 -31.96 17.10 -17.85
CA ALA A 970 -31.71 15.70 -18.19
C ALA A 970 -30.32 15.22 -17.73
N SER A 971 -29.29 16.06 -17.85
CA SER A 971 -27.92 15.72 -17.40
C SER A 971 -27.74 15.58 -15.88
N ILE A 972 -28.66 16.12 -15.07
CA ILE A 972 -28.53 16.16 -13.60
C ILE A 972 -29.76 15.62 -12.85
N ALA A 973 -30.80 15.19 -13.55
CA ALA A 973 -32.06 14.75 -12.95
C ALA A 973 -31.87 13.57 -11.98
N ASP A 974 -30.86 12.73 -12.20
CA ASP A 974 -30.51 11.63 -11.32
C ASP A 974 -30.13 12.06 -9.89
N ASN A 975 -29.74 13.33 -9.70
CA ASN A 975 -29.45 13.92 -8.38
C ASN A 975 -30.71 14.30 -7.59
N LEU A 976 -31.90 14.20 -8.20
CA LEU A 976 -33.17 14.31 -7.48
C LEU A 976 -33.48 13.05 -6.65
N VAL A 977 -32.82 11.92 -6.97
CA VAL A 977 -32.81 10.71 -6.16
C VAL A 977 -31.73 10.83 -5.08
N HIS A 978 -32.08 10.54 -3.83
CA HIS A 978 -31.17 10.61 -2.68
C HIS A 978 -29.88 9.83 -2.92
N LYS A 979 -28.73 10.48 -2.66
CA LYS A 979 -27.38 9.92 -2.76
C LYS A 979 -26.75 9.88 -1.37
N SER A 980 -26.18 8.73 -1.02
CA SER A 980 -25.52 8.50 0.26
C SER A 980 -24.01 8.69 0.12
N VAL A 981 -23.46 9.76 0.68
CA VAL A 981 -22.02 10.06 0.62
C VAL A 981 -21.32 9.41 1.83
N TRP A 982 -20.36 8.54 1.56
CA TRP A 982 -19.59 7.81 2.56
C TRP A 982 -18.10 8.16 2.48
N ILE A 983 -17.54 8.54 3.62
CA ILE A 983 -16.13 8.88 3.81
C ILE A 983 -15.48 7.74 4.60
N VAL A 984 -14.73 6.89 3.92
CA VAL A 984 -14.17 5.65 4.48
C VAL A 984 -12.68 5.80 4.70
N GLY A 985 -12.17 5.43 5.88
CA GLY A 985 -10.73 5.37 6.09
C GLY A 985 -10.33 4.64 7.37
N GLY A 986 -9.04 4.32 7.50
CA GLY A 986 -8.51 3.68 8.70
C GLY A 986 -8.22 4.68 9.84
N ASP A 987 -7.78 4.16 10.98
CA ASP A 987 -7.43 4.99 12.13
C ASP A 987 -6.27 5.97 11.86
N GLY A 988 -5.28 5.60 11.04
CA GLY A 988 -4.19 6.51 10.71
C GLY A 988 -4.60 7.77 9.97
N TRP A 989 -5.62 7.69 9.13
CA TRP A 989 -6.21 8.87 8.52
C TRP A 989 -6.98 9.69 9.56
N ALA A 990 -7.97 9.06 10.20
CA ALA A 990 -8.94 9.77 11.03
C ALA A 990 -8.34 10.35 12.32
N TYR A 991 -7.32 9.72 12.90
CA TYR A 991 -6.74 10.15 14.17
C TYR A 991 -5.54 11.07 13.98
N ASP A 992 -4.80 10.91 12.88
CA ASP A 992 -3.52 11.57 12.63
C ASP A 992 -3.57 12.53 11.44
N ILE A 993 -3.24 12.06 10.23
CA ILE A 993 -2.89 12.93 9.10
C ILE A 993 -4.09 13.71 8.56
N GLY A 994 -5.27 13.08 8.48
CA GLY A 994 -6.50 13.71 7.99
C GLY A 994 -7.40 14.23 9.10
N TYR A 995 -6.93 14.25 10.36
CA TYR A 995 -7.78 14.67 11.47
C TYR A 995 -8.24 16.14 11.37
N GLY A 996 -7.39 17.05 10.87
CA GLY A 996 -7.78 18.45 10.70
C GLY A 996 -8.92 18.62 9.70
N GLY A 997 -8.86 17.90 8.57
CA GLY A 997 -9.93 17.83 7.59
C GLY A 997 -11.20 17.17 8.13
N LEU A 998 -11.04 16.04 8.82
CA LEU A 998 -12.14 15.33 9.48
C LEU A 998 -12.87 16.24 10.46
N ASP A 999 -12.14 16.92 11.35
CA ASP A 999 -12.69 17.87 12.32
C ASP A 999 -13.52 18.97 11.64
N HIS A 1000 -13.01 19.54 10.53
CA HIS A 1000 -13.74 20.53 9.75
C HIS A 1000 -15.06 19.98 9.16
N VAL A 1001 -15.04 18.74 8.66
CA VAL A 1001 -16.25 18.09 8.12
C VAL A 1001 -17.25 17.76 9.22
N LEU A 1002 -16.80 17.32 10.39
CA LEU A 1002 -17.64 17.12 11.58
C LEU A 1002 -18.36 18.42 11.94
N ALA A 1003 -17.64 19.54 11.99
CA ALA A 1003 -18.19 20.85 12.32
C ALA A 1003 -19.18 21.40 11.27
N SER A 1004 -19.08 20.95 10.01
CA SER A 1004 -19.87 21.50 8.90
C SER A 1004 -21.38 21.22 8.99
N GLY A 1005 -21.79 20.17 9.71
CA GLY A 1005 -23.17 19.70 9.80
C GLY A 1005 -23.77 19.19 8.47
N ARG A 1006 -22.96 18.99 7.42
CA ARG A 1006 -23.41 18.51 6.11
C ARG A 1006 -23.76 17.02 6.17
N ASN A 1007 -24.73 16.58 5.37
CA ASN A 1007 -25.18 15.18 5.35
C ASN A 1007 -24.14 14.26 4.68
N VAL A 1008 -23.19 13.77 5.48
CA VAL A 1008 -22.15 12.80 5.09
C VAL A 1008 -21.99 11.74 6.17
N ASN A 1009 -21.65 10.52 5.74
CA ASN A 1009 -21.44 9.38 6.63
C ASN A 1009 -19.96 9.01 6.68
N ILE A 1010 -19.32 9.15 7.83
CA ILE A 1010 -17.91 8.80 8.03
C ILE A 1010 -17.82 7.41 8.65
N LEU A 1011 -17.03 6.52 8.04
CA LEU A 1011 -16.73 5.19 8.55
C LEU A 1011 -15.24 5.06 8.83
N VAL A 1012 -14.87 5.05 10.12
CA VAL A 1012 -13.50 4.85 10.59
C VAL A 1012 -13.30 3.37 10.93
N LEU A 1013 -12.46 2.70 10.16
CA LEU A 1013 -12.06 1.31 10.36
C LEU A 1013 -10.87 1.28 11.32
N ASP A 1014 -11.16 1.27 12.63
CA ASP A 1014 -10.16 1.43 13.67
C ASP A 1014 -9.43 0.12 13.96
N THR A 1015 -8.24 0.00 13.37
CA THR A 1015 -7.29 -1.10 13.61
C THR A 1015 -6.28 -0.75 14.70
N GLU A 1016 -6.33 0.46 15.26
CA GLU A 1016 -5.41 0.98 16.27
C GLU A 1016 -3.92 0.96 15.88
N VAL A 1017 -3.58 0.83 14.60
CA VAL A 1017 -2.22 0.88 14.03
C VAL A 1017 -2.31 1.23 12.54
N TYR A 1018 -1.22 1.68 11.93
CA TYR A 1018 -1.15 1.84 10.48
C TYR A 1018 -0.95 0.49 9.82
N SER A 1019 -2.06 -0.23 9.67
CA SER A 1019 -2.07 -1.62 9.22
C SER A 1019 -1.43 -1.78 7.84
N ASN A 1020 -1.59 -0.81 6.92
CA ASN A 1020 -1.10 -0.91 5.54
C ASN A 1020 0.42 -0.91 5.41
N THR A 1021 1.06 0.05 6.04
CA THR A 1021 2.50 0.30 5.96
C THR A 1021 3.31 -0.63 6.86
N GLY A 1022 2.68 -1.55 7.58
CA GLY A 1022 3.35 -2.60 8.34
C GLY A 1022 3.14 -2.56 9.85
N GLY A 1023 2.14 -1.84 10.35
CA GLY A 1023 1.77 -1.80 11.77
C GLY A 1023 2.54 -0.75 12.57
N GLN A 1024 2.64 0.46 12.03
CA GLN A 1024 3.15 1.62 12.77
C GLN A 1024 2.15 2.12 13.79
N THR A 1025 2.68 2.84 14.78
CA THR A 1025 1.90 3.49 15.82
C THR A 1025 0.96 4.54 15.21
N SER A 1026 -0.21 4.71 15.82
CA SER A 1026 -1.15 5.79 15.53
C SER A 1026 -1.57 6.45 16.83
N LYS A 1027 -2.22 7.63 16.78
CA LYS A 1027 -2.89 8.16 17.98
C LYS A 1027 -4.05 7.27 18.45
N ALA A 1028 -4.51 6.33 17.62
CA ALA A 1028 -5.49 5.31 17.99
C ALA A 1028 -4.87 4.10 18.70
N THR A 1029 -3.55 3.90 18.65
CA THR A 1029 -2.86 2.80 19.34
C THR A 1029 -3.05 2.90 20.87
N PRO A 1030 -3.40 1.79 21.55
CA PRO A 1030 -3.58 1.78 23.00
C PRO A 1030 -2.26 1.85 23.77
N LYS A 1031 -2.34 2.29 25.02
CA LYS A 1031 -1.21 2.29 25.95
C LYS A 1031 -0.69 0.85 26.13
N GLY A 1032 0.64 0.68 26.12
CA GLY A 1032 1.30 -0.60 26.30
C GLY A 1032 1.37 -1.49 25.04
N ALA A 1033 0.68 -1.13 23.95
CA ALA A 1033 0.85 -1.86 22.69
C ALA A 1033 2.21 -1.55 22.06
N VAL A 1034 2.87 -2.60 21.60
CA VAL A 1034 4.08 -2.55 20.79
C VAL A 1034 3.67 -2.50 19.31
N ALA A 1035 4.07 -1.43 18.66
CA ALA A 1035 3.98 -1.20 17.24
C ALA A 1035 5.31 -0.58 16.77
N LYS A 1036 5.52 -0.47 15.46
CA LYS A 1036 6.68 0.28 14.94
C LYS A 1036 6.56 1.75 15.38
N PHE A 1037 7.67 2.39 15.76
CA PHE A 1037 7.72 3.72 16.42
C PHE A 1037 7.24 3.74 17.88
N SER A 1038 6.91 2.58 18.44
CA SER A 1038 6.67 2.40 19.86
C SER A 1038 7.18 1.02 20.30
N ALA A 1039 8.42 0.68 19.92
CA ALA A 1039 9.01 -0.64 20.20
C ALA A 1039 9.04 -1.00 21.69
N ALA A 1040 9.15 0.00 22.58
CA ALA A 1040 9.09 -0.14 24.04
C ALA A 1040 7.66 -0.06 24.64
N GLY A 1041 6.64 -0.16 23.79
CA GLY A 1041 5.23 0.00 24.16
C GLY A 1041 4.81 1.47 24.21
N LYS A 1042 3.67 1.81 23.60
CA LYS A 1042 3.17 3.18 23.56
C LYS A 1042 2.86 3.70 24.97
N PRO A 1043 3.45 4.83 25.40
CA PRO A 1043 3.22 5.37 26.75
C PRO A 1043 1.90 6.14 26.87
N ALA A 1044 1.46 6.80 25.80
CA ALA A 1044 0.26 7.62 25.81
C ALA A 1044 -1.02 6.78 25.64
N ARG A 1045 -2.12 7.19 26.29
CA ARG A 1045 -3.44 6.60 26.06
C ARG A 1045 -3.93 6.81 24.61
N LYS A 1046 -4.92 6.03 24.19
CA LYS A 1046 -5.62 6.20 22.91
C LYS A 1046 -6.33 7.56 22.87
N LYS A 1047 -6.22 8.31 21.75
CA LYS A 1047 -7.03 9.52 21.51
C LYS A 1047 -8.51 9.12 21.42
N ASP A 1048 -9.38 9.87 22.08
CA ASP A 1048 -10.82 9.55 22.15
C ASP A 1048 -11.60 10.31 21.07
N LEU A 1049 -11.63 9.76 19.86
CA LEU A 1049 -12.31 10.39 18.71
C LEU A 1049 -13.83 10.45 18.89
N ALA A 1050 -14.44 9.45 19.53
CA ALA A 1050 -15.89 9.46 19.79
C ALA A 1050 -16.26 10.66 20.67
N LYS A 1051 -15.50 10.89 21.75
CA LYS A 1051 -15.73 12.04 22.62
C LYS A 1051 -15.51 13.38 21.92
N LEU A 1052 -14.47 13.49 21.08
CA LEU A 1052 -14.20 14.71 20.31
C LEU A 1052 -15.30 15.00 19.28
N ALA A 1053 -15.88 13.97 18.65
CA ALA A 1053 -17.00 14.16 17.75
C ALA A 1053 -18.29 14.56 18.50
N MET A 1054 -18.56 13.95 19.66
CA MET A 1054 -19.75 14.25 20.46
C MET A 1054 -19.77 15.70 20.99
N SER A 1055 -18.62 16.36 21.14
CA SER A 1055 -18.59 17.75 21.62
C SER A 1055 -19.16 18.78 20.65
N TYR A 1056 -19.41 18.41 19.40
CA TYR A 1056 -20.12 19.27 18.44
C TYR A 1056 -21.64 19.28 18.65
N GLU A 1057 -22.19 18.29 19.38
CA GLU A 1057 -23.61 18.11 19.71
C GLU A 1057 -24.56 17.88 18.53
N ASN A 1058 -24.19 18.28 17.32
CA ASN A 1058 -24.93 18.09 16.07
C ASN A 1058 -24.33 16.98 15.16
N VAL A 1059 -23.52 16.09 15.74
CA VAL A 1059 -22.90 14.97 15.02
C VAL A 1059 -23.44 13.66 15.57
N TYR A 1060 -23.95 12.78 14.71
CA TYR A 1060 -24.26 11.42 15.11
C TYR A 1060 -22.97 10.62 15.30
N VAL A 1061 -22.77 10.00 16.46
CA VAL A 1061 -21.55 9.24 16.79
C VAL A 1061 -21.90 7.83 17.20
N ALA A 1062 -21.26 6.82 16.60
CA ALA A 1062 -21.38 5.44 17.07
C ALA A 1062 -20.03 4.74 17.20
N GLN A 1063 -19.83 3.97 18.27
CA GLN A 1063 -18.75 3.00 18.38
C GLN A 1063 -19.32 1.59 18.28
N VAL A 1064 -18.80 0.81 17.34
CA VAL A 1064 -19.36 -0.50 16.97
C VAL A 1064 -18.30 -1.61 16.99
N ALA A 1065 -18.75 -2.84 17.28
CA ALA A 1065 -17.96 -4.05 17.16
C ALA A 1065 -18.90 -5.23 16.83
N TYR A 1066 -18.96 -5.65 15.56
CA TYR A 1066 -19.95 -6.63 15.11
C TYR A 1066 -19.83 -7.99 15.80
N GLY A 1067 -18.61 -8.40 16.16
CA GLY A 1067 -18.33 -9.68 16.81
C GLY A 1067 -18.83 -9.71 18.26
N ALA A 1068 -18.97 -8.53 18.88
CA ALA A 1068 -19.53 -8.36 20.21
C ALA A 1068 -21.05 -8.18 20.20
N LYS A 1069 -21.59 -7.33 19.32
CA LYS A 1069 -23.03 -7.01 19.29
C LYS A 1069 -23.52 -6.64 17.88
N ASP A 1070 -23.70 -7.65 17.05
CA ASP A 1070 -24.13 -7.55 15.64
C ASP A 1070 -25.35 -6.66 15.38
N MET A 1071 -26.43 -6.80 16.16
CA MET A 1071 -27.64 -5.98 16.01
C MET A 1071 -27.42 -4.51 16.34
N GLN A 1072 -26.49 -4.19 17.26
CA GLN A 1072 -26.15 -2.79 17.55
C GLN A 1072 -25.40 -2.17 16.37
N THR A 1073 -24.51 -2.93 15.73
CA THR A 1073 -23.80 -2.48 14.53
C THR A 1073 -24.77 -2.19 13.38
N LEU A 1074 -25.69 -3.13 13.08
CA LEU A 1074 -26.72 -2.91 12.05
C LEU A 1074 -27.54 -1.64 12.32
N ARG A 1075 -27.95 -1.45 13.58
CA ARG A 1075 -28.74 -0.28 14.00
C ARG A 1075 -27.97 1.02 13.82
N ALA A 1076 -26.69 1.06 14.20
CA ALA A 1076 -25.85 2.24 14.05
C ALA A 1076 -25.70 2.69 12.59
N PHE A 1077 -25.56 1.75 11.65
CA PHE A 1077 -25.49 2.09 10.22
C PHE A 1077 -26.79 2.70 9.69
N ILE A 1078 -27.94 2.14 10.08
CA ILE A 1078 -29.25 2.67 9.68
C ILE A 1078 -29.50 4.05 10.30
N GLU A 1079 -29.21 4.20 11.59
CA GLU A 1079 -29.39 5.48 12.30
C GLU A 1079 -28.47 6.57 11.75
N ALA A 1080 -27.19 6.27 11.51
CA ALA A 1080 -26.22 7.19 10.92
C ALA A 1080 -26.65 7.68 9.53
N GLU A 1081 -27.05 6.77 8.63
CA GLU A 1081 -27.43 7.15 7.26
C GLU A 1081 -28.74 7.96 7.21
N SER A 1082 -29.65 7.68 8.15
CA SER A 1082 -30.91 8.41 8.28
C SER A 1082 -30.75 9.80 8.91
N TYR A 1083 -29.62 10.09 9.55
CA TYR A 1083 -29.40 11.37 10.22
C TYR A 1083 -29.15 12.46 9.17
N PRO A 1084 -29.95 13.55 9.13
CA PRO A 1084 -29.81 14.61 8.12
C PRO A 1084 -28.67 15.59 8.47
N GLY A 1085 -27.48 15.06 8.73
CA GLY A 1085 -26.30 15.81 9.16
C GLY A 1085 -25.05 14.94 9.13
N THR A 1086 -23.99 15.39 9.79
CA THR A 1086 -22.74 14.62 9.80
C THR A 1086 -22.85 13.42 10.75
N SER A 1087 -22.49 12.25 10.25
CA SER A 1087 -22.46 11.00 11.02
C SER A 1087 -21.05 10.42 11.04
N ILE A 1088 -20.63 9.84 12.17
CA ILE A 1088 -19.37 9.09 12.29
C ILE A 1088 -19.57 7.76 13.00
N ILE A 1089 -19.14 6.68 12.36
CA ILE A 1089 -19.10 5.32 12.89
C ILE A 1089 -17.64 4.92 13.06
N ILE A 1090 -17.24 4.62 14.28
CA ILE A 1090 -15.90 4.12 14.63
C ILE A 1090 -16.02 2.62 14.90
N ALA A 1091 -15.41 1.82 14.04
CA ALA A 1091 -15.61 0.38 13.97
C ALA A 1091 -14.35 -0.37 14.38
N TYR A 1092 -14.40 -1.10 15.50
CA TYR A 1092 -13.27 -1.91 15.95
C TYR A 1092 -12.97 -3.01 14.94
N SER A 1093 -11.75 -3.01 14.42
CA SER A 1093 -11.34 -3.84 13.29
C SER A 1093 -10.07 -4.64 13.62
N PRO A 1094 -10.20 -5.85 14.20
CA PRO A 1094 -9.05 -6.71 14.48
C PRO A 1094 -8.17 -6.97 13.23
N CYS A 1095 -6.86 -6.89 13.40
CA CYS A 1095 -5.89 -6.94 12.32
C CYS A 1095 -4.79 -7.98 12.59
N ILE A 1096 -4.17 -8.50 11.53
CA ILE A 1096 -2.97 -9.36 11.64
C ILE A 1096 -1.83 -8.66 12.39
N ALA A 1097 -1.77 -7.31 12.35
CA ALA A 1097 -0.78 -6.51 13.06
C ALA A 1097 -0.92 -6.58 14.59
N HIS A 1098 -2.09 -7.01 15.11
CA HIS A 1098 -2.26 -7.29 16.54
C HIS A 1098 -1.55 -8.58 16.97
N GLY A 1099 -1.16 -9.40 15.99
CA GLY A 1099 -0.58 -10.73 16.20
C GLY A 1099 -1.57 -11.66 16.89
N VAL A 1100 -2.82 -11.64 16.43
CA VAL A 1100 -3.88 -12.58 16.78
C VAL A 1100 -4.23 -13.44 15.57
N ASP A 1101 -4.58 -14.71 15.81
CA ASP A 1101 -5.19 -15.54 14.78
C ASP A 1101 -6.61 -15.02 14.47
N LEU A 1102 -6.78 -14.45 13.28
CA LEU A 1102 -8.03 -13.84 12.85
C LEU A 1102 -9.19 -14.84 12.64
N SER A 1103 -8.95 -16.15 12.73
CA SER A 1103 -10.06 -17.11 12.91
C SER A 1103 -10.82 -16.88 14.23
N ASN A 1104 -10.19 -16.22 15.22
CA ASN A 1104 -10.77 -15.83 16.49
C ASN A 1104 -11.21 -14.35 16.54
N ASN A 1105 -11.44 -13.71 15.38
CA ASN A 1105 -11.81 -12.29 15.29
C ASN A 1105 -13.01 -11.94 16.19
N HIS A 1106 -14.10 -12.72 16.12
CA HIS A 1106 -15.31 -12.51 16.93
C HIS A 1106 -15.02 -12.52 18.43
N LEU A 1107 -14.25 -13.51 18.88
CA LEU A 1107 -13.84 -13.64 20.27
C LEU A 1107 -13.02 -12.43 20.71
N GLN A 1108 -12.14 -11.90 19.86
CA GLN A 1108 -11.37 -10.71 20.24
C GLN A 1108 -12.21 -9.44 20.35
N GLN A 1109 -13.19 -9.25 19.46
CA GLN A 1109 -14.12 -8.13 19.60
C GLN A 1109 -14.93 -8.24 20.90
N GLN A 1110 -15.37 -9.45 21.27
CA GLN A 1110 -16.06 -9.69 22.54
C GLN A 1110 -15.17 -9.39 23.74
N LYS A 1111 -13.91 -9.83 23.72
CA LYS A 1111 -12.95 -9.53 24.80
C LYS A 1111 -12.64 -8.05 24.91
N ALA A 1112 -12.48 -7.35 23.78
CA ALA A 1112 -12.27 -5.90 23.77
C ALA A 1112 -13.44 -5.14 24.42
N VAL A 1113 -14.68 -5.56 24.15
CA VAL A 1113 -15.86 -4.94 24.77
C VAL A 1113 -15.99 -5.32 26.25
N ASN A 1114 -15.86 -6.61 26.58
CA ASN A 1114 -16.01 -7.09 27.95
C ASN A 1114 -14.90 -6.60 28.89
N SER A 1115 -13.75 -6.16 28.37
CA SER A 1115 -12.66 -5.61 29.17
C SER A 1115 -12.72 -4.11 29.39
N GLY A 1116 -13.67 -3.41 28.74
CA GLY A 1116 -13.72 -1.94 28.73
C GLY A 1116 -12.69 -1.29 27.78
N HIS A 1117 -11.85 -2.08 27.10
CA HIS A 1117 -10.97 -1.55 26.05
C HIS A 1117 -11.77 -0.80 24.97
N TRP A 1118 -12.91 -1.37 24.57
CA TRP A 1118 -13.81 -0.81 23.58
C TRP A 1118 -15.24 -0.68 24.10
N SER A 1119 -15.75 0.54 24.26
CA SER A 1119 -17.14 0.78 24.66
C SER A 1119 -18.04 0.81 23.42
N LEU A 1120 -19.23 0.22 23.50
CA LEU A 1120 -20.25 0.34 22.46
C LEU A 1120 -21.21 1.45 22.83
N LEU A 1121 -21.37 2.44 21.98
CA LEU A 1121 -22.24 3.60 22.23
C LEU A 1121 -22.84 4.14 20.94
N ARG A 1122 -23.93 4.89 21.09
CA ARG A 1122 -24.57 5.70 20.04
C ARG A 1122 -25.00 7.04 20.63
N TYR A 1123 -24.56 8.13 20.03
CA TYR A 1123 -24.96 9.49 20.31
C TYR A 1123 -25.84 9.96 19.15
N ASP A 1124 -27.12 10.24 19.42
CA ASP A 1124 -28.09 10.67 18.42
C ASP A 1124 -28.60 12.09 18.72
N PRO A 1125 -28.14 13.11 17.98
CA PRO A 1125 -28.54 14.50 18.19
C PRO A 1125 -30.05 14.73 18.14
N ARG A 1126 -30.81 13.90 17.40
CA ARG A 1126 -32.28 14.05 17.27
C ARG A 1126 -33.01 13.91 18.60
N LYS A 1127 -32.39 13.27 19.59
CA LYS A 1127 -32.96 13.09 20.93
C LYS A 1127 -32.98 14.39 21.75
N ILE A 1128 -32.07 15.32 21.45
CA ILE A 1128 -31.95 16.60 22.14
C ILE A 1128 -33.26 17.40 21.98
N GLU A 1129 -33.87 17.34 20.79
CA GLU A 1129 -35.16 18.00 20.49
C GLU A 1129 -36.30 17.50 21.39
N ASN A 1130 -36.22 16.26 21.85
CA ASN A 1130 -37.21 15.64 22.75
C ASN A 1130 -36.80 15.71 24.23
N LEU A 1131 -35.77 16.49 24.58
CA LEU A 1131 -35.18 16.55 25.93
C LEU A 1131 -34.74 15.18 26.46
N GLU A 1132 -34.35 14.26 25.56
CA GLU A 1132 -33.78 12.98 25.91
C GLU A 1132 -32.25 13.05 25.84
N ASN A 1133 -31.56 12.26 26.69
CA ASN A 1133 -30.11 12.17 26.61
C ASN A 1133 -29.70 11.58 25.24
N PRO A 1134 -28.90 12.32 24.43
CA PRO A 1134 -28.49 11.84 23.12
C PRO A 1134 -27.57 10.63 23.19
N LEU A 1135 -26.80 10.46 24.27
CA LEU A 1135 -25.87 9.35 24.45
C LEU A 1135 -26.55 8.11 25.04
N HIS A 1136 -26.46 7.01 24.31
CA HIS A 1136 -26.85 5.69 24.78
C HIS A 1136 -25.63 4.75 24.81
N LEU A 1137 -25.27 4.27 26.01
CA LEU A 1137 -24.20 3.30 26.21
C LEU A 1137 -24.74 1.86 26.00
N ASP A 1138 -24.37 1.24 24.88
CA ASP A 1138 -24.84 -0.09 24.47
C ASP A 1138 -24.05 -1.27 25.09
N SER A 1139 -22.83 -1.02 25.58
CA SER A 1139 -22.01 -2.01 26.29
C SER A 1139 -22.32 -2.06 27.79
N LYS A 1140 -22.23 -3.25 28.39
CA LYS A 1140 -22.31 -3.41 29.85
C LYS A 1140 -21.01 -2.97 30.53
N ALA A 1141 -21.03 -2.88 31.86
CA ALA A 1141 -19.84 -2.69 32.65
C ALA A 1141 -18.78 -3.77 32.34
N PRO A 1142 -17.48 -3.43 32.33
CA PRO A 1142 -16.42 -4.39 32.10
C PRO A 1142 -16.55 -5.60 33.03
N SER A 1143 -16.54 -6.80 32.44
CA SER A 1143 -16.76 -8.08 33.13
C SER A 1143 -15.53 -8.98 33.16
N ILE A 1144 -14.45 -8.61 32.46
CA ILE A 1144 -13.14 -9.27 32.52
C ILE A 1144 -12.04 -8.23 32.72
N PRO A 1145 -10.91 -8.59 33.35
CA PRO A 1145 -9.74 -7.70 33.43
C PRO A 1145 -9.17 -7.34 32.06
N PHE A 1146 -8.61 -6.14 31.91
CA PHE A 1146 -7.95 -5.70 30.66
C PHE A 1146 -6.85 -6.67 30.23
N LYS A 1147 -6.11 -7.22 31.20
CA LYS A 1147 -5.09 -8.25 30.99
C LYS A 1147 -5.57 -9.45 30.16
N ALA A 1148 -6.82 -9.89 30.34
CA ALA A 1148 -7.37 -11.06 29.64
C ALA A 1148 -7.57 -10.80 28.13
N PHE A 1149 -7.80 -9.55 27.75
CA PHE A 1149 -7.79 -9.09 26.36
C PHE A 1149 -6.34 -8.98 25.83
N ALA A 1150 -5.49 -8.23 26.54
CA ALA A 1150 -4.12 -7.96 26.13
C ALA A 1150 -3.27 -9.23 25.94
N GLN A 1151 -3.43 -10.25 26.79
CA GLN A 1151 -2.72 -11.53 26.67
C GLN A 1151 -3.06 -12.32 25.39
N GLY A 1152 -4.21 -12.03 24.77
CA GLY A 1152 -4.62 -12.66 23.51
C GLY A 1152 -3.95 -12.06 22.27
N GLU A 1153 -3.13 -11.01 22.42
CA GLU A 1153 -2.52 -10.29 21.30
C GLU A 1153 -1.01 -10.16 21.48
N THR A 1154 -0.27 -10.51 20.43
CA THR A 1154 1.20 -10.47 20.45
C THR A 1154 1.74 -9.05 20.64
N ARG A 1155 1.00 -8.03 20.17
CA ARG A 1155 1.39 -6.62 20.34
C ARG A 1155 1.52 -6.19 21.81
N PHE A 1156 0.89 -6.87 22.76
CA PHE A 1156 1.13 -6.61 24.19
C PHE A 1156 2.12 -7.63 24.79
N SER A 1157 2.03 -8.90 24.39
CA SER A 1157 2.87 -9.97 24.99
C SER A 1157 4.35 -9.84 24.64
N MET A 1158 4.71 -9.24 23.50
CA MET A 1158 6.11 -8.99 23.14
C MET A 1158 6.85 -8.14 24.18
N LEU A 1159 6.18 -7.12 24.73
CA LEU A 1159 6.79 -6.25 25.73
C LEU A 1159 7.13 -6.99 27.03
N TRP A 1160 6.32 -8.00 27.41
CA TRP A 1160 6.61 -8.85 28.57
C TRP A 1160 7.89 -9.66 28.43
N HIS A 1161 8.32 -9.93 27.20
CA HIS A 1161 9.55 -10.66 26.93
C HIS A 1161 10.79 -9.75 26.87
N SER A 1162 10.64 -8.52 26.36
CA SER A 1162 11.74 -7.56 26.26
C SER A 1162 11.93 -6.74 27.54
N GLU A 1163 10.85 -6.22 28.12
CA GLU A 1163 10.85 -5.33 29.29
C GLU A 1163 9.71 -5.66 30.29
N PRO A 1164 9.86 -6.71 31.14
CA PRO A 1164 8.78 -7.22 31.99
C PRO A 1164 8.19 -6.20 32.97
N GLU A 1165 9.04 -5.38 33.62
CA GLU A 1165 8.58 -4.38 34.60
C GLU A 1165 7.80 -3.25 33.92
N ARG A 1166 8.28 -2.77 32.76
CA ARG A 1166 7.60 -1.76 31.96
C ARG A 1166 6.27 -2.28 31.43
N ALA A 1167 6.23 -3.52 30.97
CA ALA A 1167 5.00 -4.18 30.52
C ALA A 1167 3.95 -4.23 31.63
N LYS A 1168 4.36 -4.61 32.85
CA LYS A 1168 3.48 -4.65 34.03
C LYS A 1168 2.94 -3.27 34.38
N GLN A 1169 3.80 -2.25 34.39
CA GLN A 1169 3.41 -0.87 34.64
C GLN A 1169 2.36 -0.40 33.62
N LEU A 1170 2.68 -0.47 32.32
CA LEU A 1170 1.81 0.02 31.25
C LEU A 1170 0.48 -0.74 31.19
N LEU A 1171 0.47 -2.04 31.50
CA LEU A 1171 -0.76 -2.82 31.55
C LEU A 1171 -1.70 -2.35 32.67
N ASN A 1172 -1.17 -2.12 33.87
CA ASN A 1172 -1.97 -1.62 34.99
C ASN A 1172 -2.53 -0.22 34.70
N GLU A 1173 -1.72 0.65 34.09
CA GLU A 1173 -2.17 1.97 33.67
C GLU A 1173 -3.24 1.89 32.57
N ALA A 1174 -3.09 0.99 31.60
CA ALA A 1174 -4.07 0.78 30.53
C ALA A 1174 -5.41 0.24 31.07
N GLU A 1175 -5.37 -0.63 32.08
CA GLU A 1175 -6.56 -1.11 32.78
C GLU A 1175 -7.29 0.03 33.51
N ALA A 1176 -6.55 0.87 34.24
CA ALA A 1176 -7.11 2.05 34.89
C ALA A 1176 -7.73 3.04 33.86
N ASP A 1177 -7.04 3.28 32.74
CA ASP A 1177 -7.53 4.13 31.65
C ASP A 1177 -8.84 3.58 31.03
N ALA A 1178 -8.94 2.27 30.83
CA ALA A 1178 -10.13 1.61 30.28
C ALA A 1178 -11.34 1.73 31.21
N LEU A 1179 -11.14 1.49 32.52
CA LEU A 1179 -12.18 1.64 33.53
C LEU A 1179 -12.64 3.09 33.66
N LEU A 1180 -11.71 4.04 33.72
CA LEU A 1180 -12.02 5.47 33.81
C LEU A 1180 -12.83 5.95 32.60
N LYS A 1181 -12.46 5.50 31.39
CA LYS A 1181 -13.19 5.83 30.16
C LYS A 1181 -14.62 5.30 30.20
N TYR A 1182 -14.82 4.05 30.61
CA TYR A 1182 -16.16 3.48 30.74
C TYR A 1182 -17.01 4.26 31.74
N GLU A 1183 -16.48 4.54 32.94
CA GLU A 1183 -17.18 5.31 33.97
C GLU A 1183 -17.57 6.70 33.47
N HIS A 1184 -16.69 7.35 32.72
CA HIS A 1184 -16.98 8.66 32.14
C HIS A 1184 -18.15 8.60 31.16
N TYR A 1185 -18.18 7.65 30.22
CA TYR A 1185 -19.32 7.50 29.32
C TYR A 1185 -20.60 7.09 30.04
N HIS A 1186 -20.48 6.25 31.07
CA HIS A 1186 -21.61 5.87 31.90
C HIS A 1186 -22.21 7.09 32.63
N GLN A 1187 -21.37 7.99 33.16
CA GLN A 1187 -21.83 9.26 33.72
C GLN A 1187 -22.53 10.11 32.67
N LEU A 1188 -21.92 10.32 31.50
CA LEU A 1188 -22.49 11.12 30.41
C LEU A 1188 -23.86 10.60 29.94
N ALA A 1189 -24.01 9.27 29.82
CA ALA A 1189 -25.26 8.63 29.42
C ALA A 1189 -26.38 8.73 30.46
N ASN A 1190 -26.05 9.09 31.71
CA ASN A 1190 -26.98 9.26 32.82
C ASN A 1190 -27.17 10.73 33.23
N ILE A 1191 -26.56 11.70 32.52
CA ILE A 1191 -26.80 13.14 32.77
C ILE A 1191 -28.27 13.45 32.44
N PRO A 1192 -29.04 14.07 33.36
CA PRO A 1192 -30.39 14.54 33.06
C PRO A 1192 -30.33 15.70 32.06
N TRP A 1193 -31.17 15.65 31.02
CA TRP A 1193 -31.38 16.77 30.09
C TRP A 1193 -32.67 17.51 30.51
N THR A 1194 -32.53 18.70 31.11
CA THR A 1194 -33.67 19.52 31.59
C THR A 1194 -33.69 20.87 30.87
N GLU A 1195 -34.88 21.44 30.62
CA GLU A 1195 -35.06 22.79 30.08
C GLU A 1195 -34.23 23.83 30.86
N HIS A 1196 -33.30 24.53 30.19
CA HIS A 1196 -32.86 25.85 30.64
C HIS A 1196 -33.91 26.89 30.25
N LYS A 1197 -34.96 27.02 31.07
CA LYS A 1197 -35.83 28.21 31.03
C LYS A 1197 -35.10 29.38 31.68
N GLU A 1198 -34.32 30.13 30.90
CA GLU A 1198 -33.91 31.48 31.28
C GLU A 1198 -34.57 32.52 30.37
N ASN A 1199 -35.62 33.13 30.93
CA ASN A 1199 -36.10 34.49 30.76
C ASN A 1199 -35.41 35.36 29.70
N VAL A 1200 -35.84 35.27 28.44
CA VAL A 1200 -35.69 36.36 27.45
C VAL A 1200 -37.08 36.86 27.04
N SER A 1201 -37.85 37.38 28.01
CA SER A 1201 -39.01 38.24 27.70
C SER A 1201 -39.45 39.10 28.88
N SER A 1202 -38.82 40.27 29.08
CA SER A 1202 -39.51 41.47 29.60
C SER A 1202 -38.59 42.71 29.56
N GLN A 1203 -38.27 43.20 28.36
CA GLN A 1203 -37.97 44.62 28.16
C GLN A 1203 -38.61 45.09 26.85
N LYS A 1204 -39.93 45.28 26.88
CA LYS A 1204 -40.60 46.26 26.03
C LYS A 1204 -41.66 47.00 26.86
N SER A 1205 -41.58 48.32 26.74
CA SER A 1205 -42.58 49.35 27.03
C SER A 1205 -43.00 49.61 28.48
N GLU A 1206 -42.20 50.42 29.18
CA GLU A 1206 -42.75 51.50 30.02
C GLU A 1206 -41.90 52.76 29.85
N SER A 1207 -42.33 53.62 28.92
CA SER A 1207 -42.01 55.05 28.94
C SER A 1207 -43.21 55.78 28.35
N GLY A 1208 -44.25 55.92 29.17
CA GLY A 1208 -45.26 56.96 29.01
C GLY A 1208 -44.91 58.11 29.94
N ASP A 1209 -44.91 59.32 29.38
CA ASP A 1209 -44.69 60.62 30.03
C ASP A 1209 -45.41 60.78 31.38
N LYS A 1210 -44.71 61.44 32.34
CA LYS A 1210 -45.17 62.68 33.00
C LYS A 1210 -44.16 63.24 34.01
N ASN A 1211 -43.66 64.43 33.67
CA ASN A 1211 -43.54 65.68 34.45
C ASN A 1211 -42.99 65.77 35.89
N ASP A 1212 -42.12 66.78 36.00
CA ASP A 1212 -41.99 67.83 37.03
C ASP A 1212 -41.32 67.55 38.39
N GLN A 1213 -40.32 68.43 38.64
CA GLN A 1213 -39.56 68.80 39.86
C GLN A 1213 -38.26 68.05 40.17
#